data_AF-A0A1Y2EI44-F1
#
_entry.id   AF-A0A1Y2EI44-F1
#
_cell.length_a   1.000
_cell.length_b   1.000
_cell.length_c   1.000
_cell.angle_alpha   90.00
_cell.angle_beta   90.00
_cell.angle_gamma   90.00
#
_symmetry.space_group_name_H-M   'P 1'
#
loop_
_entity.id
_entity.type
_entity.pdbx_description
1 polymer ?
#
loop_
_entity_poly.entity_id
_entity_poly.type
_entity_poly.pdbx_seq_one_letter_code
_entity_poly.pdbx_strand_id
1 'polypeptide(L)'
;MHTGNNASRYPSIWPNPRSSQTAVDDAKTAQFLNSLEEPDAASQLPAFIRPLPGKIAAEDVNYLHVKGALTLPSLPLQNALLRAYVEFVHPYMPLIELHDFLSAINSVDGLYGQISLFLYHAVMFAGTAYIDVKYLKEAGYANRKAARKVFFQKARLLYDFDYESDRLILVQSLLLMTYWYETPDDQKDTWHWMGVAISLAHTIGLHRNPANTNMSLRKQKLWKRIWWSCFMRDRLIALGMRRPMRIQDEDFDVPMLEESDFEIGPLADDVQVINHDCTLVRDVLMQQELALMCIAKAKLCMCISQMLTAQYSVLVRDRSRPNATNSTMMLHPKKQLDNVENVTACDLSLGAWIESLPPCCQYRALTPLDNKDGAKTIAVQRNLLHMVYYTTISALHRPQFLHSSPVQAPTASRQAQELSRMKVRDAAMNITRMVSELHHLHLHRYLPTTGVTVILPAMIIHLLEMKNPVPQARDNAVRGFRQCMKVMEKLRDIYAAADYAVAFLDAALRKAAIDLHAAQSATAGASGADKAMSLFPASVMVNSTPPPENAPYMTQPEAELVTGSHVYVPPTDLVAGNSPPQTDKDGVTPSASGSSDTAPGAIDLDMDFNGDDQDEFDWNALTGTNIDFDQWLHFPPGEAGGAKNTDVTEPTFLGILGDGTMAQPVQS
;
A
#
# COMPACT_ATOMS: atom_id res chain seq x y z
N MET A 1 55.22 -65.24 79.29
CA MET A 1 56.45 -64.64 79.86
C MET A 1 56.60 -63.20 79.32
N HIS A 2 57.49 -62.40 79.89
CA HIS A 2 57.88 -61.03 79.47
C HIS A 2 58.34 -60.99 77.98
N THR A 3 58.44 -59.87 77.25
CA THR A 3 58.36 -58.38 77.47
C THR A 3 58.08 -57.73 76.07
N GLY A 4 57.57 -56.51 75.86
CA GLY A 4 58.16 -55.18 76.13
C GLY A 4 58.06 -54.27 74.86
N ASN A 5 58.14 -52.92 74.99
CA ASN A 5 57.97 -51.92 73.91
C ASN A 5 59.16 -51.90 72.88
N ASN A 6 59.21 -51.16 71.75
CA ASN A 6 58.61 -49.85 71.40
C ASN A 6 58.68 -49.44 69.88
N ALA A 7 57.87 -48.44 69.48
CA ALA A 7 58.05 -47.41 68.42
C ALA A 7 58.23 -47.70 66.88
N SER A 8 57.15 -47.45 66.12
CA SER A 8 57.01 -46.52 64.95
C SER A 8 57.95 -46.50 63.70
N ARG A 9 57.39 -46.77 62.49
CA ARG A 9 57.45 -45.90 61.27
C ARG A 9 56.58 -46.42 60.08
N TYR A 10 56.19 -45.50 59.18
CA TYR A 10 55.47 -45.69 57.88
C TYR A 10 56.44 -46.03 56.71
N PRO A 11 55.99 -46.32 55.46
CA PRO A 11 54.63 -46.48 54.88
C PRO A 11 54.43 -47.95 54.36
N SER A 12 53.72 -48.41 53.31
CA SER A 12 53.04 -47.84 52.11
C SER A 12 51.97 -48.80 51.55
N ILE A 13 50.97 -48.32 50.78
CA ILE A 13 50.04 -49.15 49.96
C ILE A 13 49.77 -48.44 48.60
N TRP A 14 49.83 -49.17 47.48
CA TRP A 14 49.41 -48.72 46.13
C TRP A 14 48.96 -49.91 45.25
N PRO A 15 47.82 -49.80 44.56
CA PRO A 15 47.54 -50.48 43.28
C PRO A 15 47.67 -49.53 42.08
N ASN A 16 47.72 -50.08 40.86
CA ASN A 16 48.09 -49.36 39.63
C ASN A 16 46.88 -48.79 38.85
N PRO A 17 46.83 -47.49 38.47
CA PRO A 17 45.68 -46.89 37.80
C PRO A 17 45.84 -46.75 36.27
N ARG A 18 45.09 -47.54 35.48
CA ARG A 18 44.89 -47.33 34.02
C ARG A 18 43.52 -47.85 33.54
N SER A 19 42.47 -47.08 33.75
CA SER A 19 41.13 -47.36 33.15
C SER A 19 40.14 -46.17 33.12
N SER A 20 40.47 -45.02 33.70
CA SER A 20 39.51 -43.96 34.03
C SER A 20 39.64 -42.64 33.25
N GLN A 21 40.58 -42.52 32.30
CA GLN A 21 40.78 -41.26 31.55
C GLN A 21 39.96 -41.18 30.26
N THR A 22 39.89 -42.24 29.46
CA THR A 22 39.18 -42.23 28.16
C THR A 22 37.71 -41.81 28.30
N ALA A 23 36.95 -42.47 29.19
CA ALA A 23 35.53 -42.16 29.40
C ALA A 23 35.26 -40.72 29.89
N VAL A 24 36.26 -40.05 30.48
CA VAL A 24 36.15 -38.64 30.93
C VAL A 24 36.41 -37.68 29.76
N ASP A 25 37.32 -38.03 28.86
CA ASP A 25 37.60 -37.21 27.67
C ASP A 25 36.59 -37.45 26.54
N ASP A 26 36.01 -38.65 26.43
CA ASP A 26 34.82 -38.93 25.60
C ASP A 26 33.62 -38.10 26.08
N ALA A 27 33.38 -38.04 27.41
CA ALA A 27 32.30 -37.23 27.98
C ALA A 27 32.49 -35.73 27.77
N LYS A 28 33.72 -35.21 27.89
CA LYS A 28 34.04 -33.81 27.52
C LYS A 28 33.87 -33.55 26.03
N THR A 29 34.25 -34.50 25.18
CA THR A 29 34.10 -34.37 23.73
C THR A 29 32.63 -34.35 23.35
N ALA A 30 31.79 -35.19 23.97
CA ALA A 30 30.34 -35.11 23.84
C ALA A 30 29.77 -33.77 24.35
N GLN A 31 30.17 -33.29 25.54
CA GLN A 31 29.75 -31.97 26.03
C GLN A 31 30.22 -30.81 25.11
N PHE A 32 31.38 -30.93 24.48
CA PHE A 32 31.89 -29.94 23.54
C PHE A 32 31.13 -29.98 22.20
N LEU A 33 30.80 -31.18 21.69
CA LEU A 33 29.97 -31.35 20.50
C LEU A 33 28.53 -30.86 20.73
N ASN A 34 27.92 -31.15 21.88
CA ASN A 34 26.64 -30.57 22.30
C ASN A 34 26.71 -29.05 22.55
N SER A 35 27.91 -28.45 22.65
CA SER A 35 28.12 -26.99 22.64
C SER A 35 28.44 -26.42 21.25
N LEU A 36 28.46 -27.28 20.23
CA LEU A 36 28.62 -26.95 18.81
C LEU A 36 27.35 -27.25 17.99
N GLU A 37 26.31 -27.83 18.59
CA GLU A 37 24.94 -27.75 18.07
C GLU A 37 24.52 -26.27 18.04
N GLU A 38 24.00 -25.78 16.91
CA GLU A 38 23.44 -24.43 16.88
C GLU A 38 22.26 -24.35 17.87
N PRO A 39 22.16 -23.28 18.69
CA PRO A 39 21.15 -23.19 19.73
C PRO A 39 19.76 -23.20 19.10
N ASP A 40 19.01 -24.28 19.35
CA ASP A 40 17.72 -24.63 18.73
C ASP A 40 16.91 -23.38 18.34
N ALA A 41 16.59 -23.26 17.05
CA ALA A 41 15.85 -22.13 16.51
C ALA A 41 14.45 -21.94 17.16
N ALA A 42 13.89 -22.99 17.78
CA ALA A 42 12.66 -22.90 18.58
C ALA A 42 12.85 -22.22 19.96
N SER A 43 14.08 -22.17 20.48
CA SER A 43 14.39 -21.73 21.85
C SER A 43 14.58 -20.21 22.03
N GLN A 44 14.60 -19.44 20.93
CA GLN A 44 15.09 -18.05 20.94
C GLN A 44 13.98 -16.96 20.98
N LEU A 45 12.70 -17.33 20.97
CA LEU A 45 11.59 -16.37 21.07
C LEU A 45 11.35 -15.93 22.53
N PRO A 46 11.18 -14.64 22.83
CA PRO A 46 10.82 -14.18 24.17
C PRO A 46 9.48 -14.75 24.65
N ALA A 47 9.33 -14.99 25.95
CA ALA A 47 8.20 -15.73 26.50
C ALA A 47 6.82 -15.03 26.35
N PHE A 48 6.78 -13.73 26.04
CA PHE A 48 5.55 -13.04 25.63
C PHE A 48 5.07 -13.39 24.20
N ILE A 49 5.91 -14.03 23.39
CA ILE A 49 5.52 -14.63 22.11
C ILE A 49 5.02 -16.05 22.36
N ARG A 50 3.91 -16.45 21.72
CA ARG A 50 3.42 -17.83 21.74
C ARG A 50 4.49 -18.80 21.18
N PRO A 51 4.72 -19.98 21.81
CA PRO A 51 5.63 -21.00 21.29
C PRO A 51 5.36 -21.38 19.82
N LEU A 52 6.37 -21.92 19.14
CA LEU A 52 6.23 -22.38 17.76
C LEU A 52 5.11 -23.43 17.64
N PRO A 53 4.23 -23.34 16.63
CA PRO A 53 3.22 -24.37 16.37
C PRO A 53 3.88 -25.69 15.98
N GLY A 54 3.72 -26.74 16.80
CA GLY A 54 4.22 -28.11 16.54
C GLY A 54 3.58 -28.86 15.36
N LYS A 55 3.01 -28.11 14.40
CA LYS A 55 2.49 -28.59 13.11
C LYS A 55 3.39 -28.18 11.93
N ILE A 56 4.40 -27.34 12.16
CA ILE A 56 5.38 -26.89 11.17
C ILE A 56 6.55 -27.88 11.16
N ALA A 57 7.05 -28.26 9.98
CA ALA A 57 8.17 -29.21 9.89
C ALA A 57 9.49 -28.60 10.38
N ALA A 58 10.48 -29.42 10.75
CA ALA A 58 11.75 -28.92 11.27
C ALA A 58 12.56 -28.16 10.20
N GLU A 59 12.46 -28.62 8.95
CA GLU A 59 13.02 -27.99 7.76
C GLU A 59 12.39 -26.61 7.51
N ASP A 60 11.08 -26.49 7.70
CA ASP A 60 10.32 -25.24 7.58
C ASP A 60 10.65 -24.26 8.71
N VAL A 61 10.78 -24.74 9.95
CA VAL A 61 11.25 -23.92 11.10
C VAL A 61 12.65 -23.38 10.83
N ASN A 62 13.57 -24.21 10.33
CA ASN A 62 14.91 -23.77 9.95
C ASN A 62 14.87 -22.75 8.79
N TYR A 63 14.05 -22.98 7.77
CA TYR A 63 13.88 -22.02 6.68
C TYR A 63 13.34 -20.68 7.17
N LEU A 64 12.32 -20.68 8.04
CA LEU A 64 11.77 -19.47 8.67
C LEU A 64 12.81 -18.77 9.56
N HIS A 65 13.67 -19.51 10.26
CA HIS A 65 14.79 -18.97 11.02
C HIS A 65 15.83 -18.30 10.12
N VAL A 66 16.30 -18.97 9.07
CA VAL A 66 17.28 -18.47 8.10
C VAL A 66 16.75 -17.26 7.30
N LYS A 67 15.45 -17.20 7.02
CA LYS A 67 14.80 -15.99 6.45
C LYS A 67 14.51 -14.90 7.50
N GLY A 68 14.84 -15.13 8.77
CA GLY A 68 14.62 -14.20 9.87
C GLY A 68 13.16 -14.00 10.26
N ALA A 69 12.21 -14.83 9.79
CA ALA A 69 10.80 -14.76 10.18
C ALA A 69 10.58 -15.12 11.66
N LEU A 70 11.55 -15.78 12.30
CA LEU A 70 11.56 -16.10 13.73
C LEU A 70 12.41 -15.14 14.59
N THR A 71 12.85 -13.99 14.06
CA THR A 71 13.72 -13.04 14.78
C THR A 71 13.10 -11.65 14.99
N LEU A 72 13.09 -11.18 16.24
CA LEU A 72 12.64 -9.83 16.61
C LEU A 72 13.76 -8.80 16.38
N PRO A 73 13.45 -7.52 16.09
CA PRO A 73 14.46 -6.47 15.99
C PRO A 73 14.97 -6.04 17.38
N SER A 74 16.00 -5.20 17.43
CA SER A 74 16.51 -4.65 18.70
C SER A 74 15.45 -3.82 19.44
N LEU A 75 15.47 -3.85 20.79
CA LEU A 75 14.46 -3.17 21.64
C LEU A 75 14.25 -1.67 21.29
N PRO A 76 15.27 -0.86 20.98
CA PRO A 76 15.05 0.53 20.56
C PRO A 76 14.21 0.64 19.27
N LEU A 77 14.39 -0.27 18.32
CA LEU A 77 13.59 -0.33 17.09
C LEU A 77 12.20 -0.93 17.35
N GLN A 78 12.06 -1.94 18.24
CA GLN A 78 10.74 -2.44 18.67
C GLN A 78 9.88 -1.32 19.24
N ASN A 79 10.38 -0.58 20.22
CA ASN A 79 9.62 0.46 20.93
C ASN A 79 9.28 1.64 19.98
N ALA A 80 10.20 1.99 19.07
CA ALA A 80 9.93 2.98 18.02
C ALA A 80 8.79 2.53 17.07
N LEU A 81 8.82 1.28 16.60
CA LEU A 81 7.80 0.71 15.70
C LEU A 81 6.44 0.56 16.39
N LEU A 82 6.41 0.11 17.65
CA LEU A 82 5.19 0.02 18.47
C LEU A 82 4.56 1.39 18.66
N ARG A 83 5.34 2.41 19.04
CA ARG A 83 4.84 3.78 19.15
C ARG A 83 4.32 4.32 17.81
N ALA A 84 5.02 4.06 16.71
CA ALA A 84 4.56 4.48 15.38
C ALA A 84 3.24 3.82 14.95
N TYR A 85 3.04 2.54 15.29
CA TYR A 85 1.76 1.85 15.13
C TYR A 85 0.66 2.50 15.98
N VAL A 86 0.93 2.75 17.26
CA VAL A 86 0.01 3.40 18.21
C VAL A 86 -0.38 4.82 17.77
N GLU A 87 0.59 5.63 17.34
CA GLU A 87 0.37 7.04 16.99
C GLU A 87 -0.29 7.24 15.61
N PHE A 88 -0.12 6.32 14.65
CA PHE A 88 -0.50 6.60 13.25
C PHE A 88 -1.29 5.47 12.54
N VAL A 89 -1.33 4.26 13.08
CA VAL A 89 -2.06 3.12 12.49
C VAL A 89 -3.29 2.77 13.31
N HIS A 90 -3.10 2.43 14.59
CA HIS A 90 -4.16 1.94 15.48
C HIS A 90 -5.41 2.83 15.51
N PRO A 91 -5.33 4.18 15.61
CA PRO A 91 -6.53 5.00 15.76
C PRO A 91 -7.49 4.92 14.55
N TYR A 92 -6.96 4.57 13.37
CA TYR A 92 -7.71 4.47 12.11
C TYR A 92 -7.84 3.03 11.58
N MET A 93 -7.29 2.07 12.35
CA MET A 93 -7.33 0.62 12.16
C MET A 93 -7.29 -0.06 13.55
N PRO A 94 -8.32 0.13 14.41
CA PRO A 94 -8.29 -0.26 15.84
C PRO A 94 -8.54 -1.76 16.05
N LEU A 95 -7.65 -2.58 15.48
CA LEU A 95 -7.82 -4.02 15.27
C LEU A 95 -7.62 -4.89 16.51
N ILE A 96 -6.99 -4.37 17.56
CA ILE A 96 -6.57 -5.12 18.75
C ILE A 96 -7.14 -4.48 20.02
N GLU A 97 -7.17 -5.22 21.12
CA GLU A 97 -7.13 -4.62 22.47
C GLU A 97 -5.68 -4.20 22.69
N LEU A 98 -5.43 -2.89 22.77
CA LEU A 98 -4.10 -2.31 22.77
C LEU A 98 -3.44 -2.44 24.15
N HIS A 99 -4.21 -2.29 25.23
CA HIS A 99 -3.67 -2.38 26.59
C HIS A 99 -3.14 -3.79 26.87
N ASP A 100 -3.94 -4.83 26.59
CA ASP A 100 -3.51 -6.23 26.72
C ASP A 100 -2.25 -6.52 25.88
N PHE A 101 -2.21 -6.04 24.63
CA PHE A 101 -1.10 -6.26 23.71
C PHE A 101 0.20 -5.59 24.18
N LEU A 102 0.13 -4.36 24.71
CA LEU A 102 1.29 -3.65 25.24
C LEU A 102 1.75 -4.24 26.59
N SER A 103 0.83 -4.60 27.48
CA SER A 103 1.16 -5.25 28.76
C SER A 103 1.82 -6.61 28.57
N ALA A 104 1.37 -7.41 27.60
CA ALA A 104 2.02 -8.68 27.26
C ALA A 104 3.48 -8.47 26.79
N ILE A 105 3.75 -7.51 25.90
CA ILE A 105 5.12 -7.21 25.45
C ILE A 105 5.99 -6.64 26.59
N ASN A 106 5.39 -5.88 27.51
CA ASN A 106 6.07 -5.32 28.67
C ASN A 106 6.51 -6.41 29.67
N SER A 107 5.68 -7.44 29.88
CA SER A 107 6.03 -8.59 30.71
C SER A 107 6.79 -9.65 29.90
N VAL A 108 8.10 -9.45 29.79
CA VAL A 108 9.01 -10.27 28.94
C VAL A 108 8.97 -11.77 29.30
N ASP A 109 8.54 -12.11 30.52
CA ASP A 109 8.31 -13.46 31.04
C ASP A 109 7.04 -14.16 30.53
N GLY A 110 6.15 -13.45 29.81
CA GLY A 110 4.88 -13.97 29.31
C GLY A 110 3.77 -14.15 30.35
N LEU A 111 3.97 -13.75 31.61
CA LEU A 111 2.99 -13.96 32.69
C LEU A 111 1.70 -13.15 32.51
N TYR A 112 1.77 -12.02 31.81
CA TYR A 112 0.61 -11.19 31.45
C TYR A 112 -0.03 -11.60 30.10
N GLY A 113 0.34 -12.77 29.56
CA GLY A 113 -0.25 -13.36 28.36
C GLY A 113 0.72 -13.42 27.17
N GLN A 114 0.29 -14.13 26.12
CA GLN A 114 1.14 -14.41 24.95
C GLN A 114 0.50 -13.99 23.61
N ILE A 115 1.24 -13.21 22.83
CA ILE A 115 0.83 -12.70 21.51
C ILE A 115 1.34 -13.58 20.37
N SER A 116 0.68 -13.50 19.23
CA SER A 116 1.12 -14.15 18.00
C SER A 116 2.32 -13.44 17.38
N LEU A 117 3.34 -14.20 16.99
CA LEU A 117 4.49 -13.68 16.24
C LEU A 117 4.07 -13.10 14.88
N PHE A 118 3.05 -13.66 14.23
CA PHE A 118 2.52 -13.16 12.96
C PHE A 118 1.91 -11.76 13.14
N LEU A 119 1.05 -11.57 14.15
CA LEU A 119 0.47 -10.28 14.48
C LEU A 119 1.53 -9.27 14.93
N TYR A 120 2.50 -9.71 15.73
CA TYR A 120 3.63 -8.88 16.13
C TYR A 120 4.38 -8.35 14.91
N HIS A 121 4.78 -9.21 13.96
CA HIS A 121 5.44 -8.76 12.73
C HIS A 121 4.54 -7.89 11.83
N ALA A 122 3.23 -8.14 11.78
CA ALA A 122 2.28 -7.29 11.05
C ALA A 122 2.14 -5.89 11.68
N VAL A 123 2.17 -5.79 13.02
CA VAL A 123 2.21 -4.52 13.77
C VAL A 123 3.53 -3.78 13.53
N MET A 124 4.68 -4.47 13.63
CA MET A 124 5.99 -3.89 13.31
C MET A 124 6.01 -3.36 11.87
N PHE A 125 5.56 -4.16 10.91
CA PHE A 125 5.45 -3.77 9.51
C PHE A 125 4.62 -2.50 9.33
N ALA A 126 3.44 -2.41 9.95
CA ALA A 126 2.61 -1.21 9.83
C ALA A 126 3.31 0.04 10.42
N GLY A 127 4.01 -0.10 11.55
CA GLY A 127 4.77 0.98 12.19
C GLY A 127 5.94 1.54 11.37
N THR A 128 6.59 0.72 10.53
CA THR A 128 7.77 1.14 9.72
C THR A 128 7.54 2.37 8.83
N ALA A 129 6.29 2.68 8.45
CA ALA A 129 5.98 3.83 7.62
C ALA A 129 6.23 5.17 8.33
N TYR A 130 6.16 5.23 9.67
CA TYR A 130 6.04 6.48 10.43
C TYR A 130 7.24 6.80 11.35
N ILE A 131 8.08 5.82 11.68
CA ILE A 131 9.27 6.03 12.55
C ILE A 131 10.29 7.02 11.96
N ASP A 132 11.19 7.53 12.80
CA ASP A 132 12.36 8.27 12.32
C ASP A 132 13.32 7.33 11.58
N VAL A 133 13.97 7.83 10.52
CA VAL A 133 14.89 7.04 9.69
C VAL A 133 16.19 6.66 10.42
N LYS A 134 16.54 7.36 11.51
CA LYS A 134 17.71 7.03 12.34
C LYS A 134 17.66 5.58 12.86
N TYR A 135 16.51 5.15 13.40
CA TYR A 135 16.32 3.80 13.94
C TYR A 135 16.46 2.71 12.87
N LEU A 136 16.17 3.04 11.61
CA LEU A 136 16.35 2.13 10.49
C LEU A 136 17.83 2.04 10.07
N LYS A 137 18.54 3.17 10.04
CA LYS A 137 19.99 3.20 9.74
C LYS A 137 20.81 2.53 10.84
N GLU A 138 20.47 2.77 12.11
CA GLU A 138 21.06 2.13 13.29
C GLU A 138 20.86 0.60 13.26
N ALA A 139 19.75 0.12 12.69
CA ALA A 139 19.47 -1.29 12.45
C ALA A 139 19.94 -1.82 11.07
N GLY A 140 20.83 -1.08 10.38
CA GLY A 140 21.47 -1.52 9.14
C GLY A 140 20.64 -1.41 7.85
N TYR A 141 19.40 -0.89 7.90
CA TYR A 141 18.58 -0.74 6.70
C TYR A 141 18.99 0.48 5.87
N ALA A 142 19.29 0.26 4.58
CA ALA A 142 19.72 1.32 3.66
C ALA A 142 18.69 2.46 3.49
N ASN A 143 17.39 2.13 3.49
CA ASN A 143 16.30 3.11 3.43
C ASN A 143 14.97 2.53 3.98
N ARG A 144 13.94 3.38 4.07
CA ARG A 144 12.64 3.02 4.64
C ARG A 144 11.88 1.99 3.79
N LYS A 145 11.93 2.06 2.45
CA LYS A 145 11.31 1.05 1.56
C LYS A 145 11.95 -0.34 1.74
N ALA A 146 13.27 -0.42 1.88
CA ALA A 146 13.98 -1.66 2.19
C ALA A 146 13.56 -2.26 3.55
N ALA A 147 13.47 -1.44 4.61
CA ALA A 147 12.97 -1.89 5.91
C ALA A 147 11.51 -2.38 5.83
N ARG A 148 10.64 -1.63 5.14
CA ARG A 148 9.24 -2.01 4.89
C ARG A 148 9.15 -3.39 4.25
N LYS A 149 9.99 -3.68 3.26
CA LYS A 149 10.06 -4.97 2.57
C LYS A 149 10.42 -6.11 3.51
N VAL A 150 11.47 -5.97 4.32
CA VAL A 150 11.90 -7.00 5.28
C VAL A 150 10.81 -7.29 6.32
N PHE A 151 10.21 -6.26 6.94
CA PHE A 151 9.15 -6.49 7.94
C PHE A 151 7.87 -7.09 7.31
N PHE A 152 7.50 -6.68 6.10
CA PHE A 152 6.40 -7.33 5.36
C PHE A 152 6.72 -8.80 5.06
N GLN A 153 7.94 -9.09 4.61
CA GLN A 153 8.37 -10.46 4.29
C GLN A 153 8.36 -11.38 5.51
N LYS A 154 8.76 -10.91 6.71
CA LYS A 154 8.62 -11.71 7.95
C LYS A 154 7.17 -12.10 8.22
N ALA A 155 6.25 -11.14 8.18
CA ALA A 155 4.82 -11.42 8.38
C ALA A 155 4.28 -12.34 7.27
N ARG A 156 4.59 -12.05 6.00
CA ARG A 156 4.16 -12.85 4.86
C ARG A 156 4.66 -14.30 4.93
N LEU A 157 5.90 -14.55 5.36
CA LEU A 157 6.44 -15.90 5.51
C LEU A 157 5.67 -16.70 6.56
N LEU A 158 5.33 -16.10 7.70
CA LEU A 158 4.51 -16.76 8.71
C LEU A 158 3.08 -17.04 8.20
N TYR A 159 2.54 -16.21 7.30
CA TYR A 159 1.27 -16.49 6.62
C TYR A 159 1.38 -17.60 5.56
N ASP A 160 2.36 -17.51 4.65
CA ASP A 160 2.57 -18.47 3.55
C ASP A 160 3.00 -19.87 4.06
N PHE A 161 3.37 -20.02 5.35
CA PHE A 161 3.64 -21.29 6.06
C PHE A 161 2.55 -21.66 7.11
N ASP A 162 1.34 -21.08 7.01
CA ASP A 162 0.20 -21.39 7.90
C ASP A 162 0.49 -21.23 9.42
N TYR A 163 1.43 -20.39 9.85
CA TYR A 163 1.88 -20.33 11.27
C TYR A 163 0.72 -20.13 12.26
N GLU A 164 -0.14 -19.14 12.02
CA GLU A 164 -1.25 -18.81 12.89
C GLU A 164 -2.52 -19.61 12.53
N SER A 165 -3.21 -20.12 13.54
CA SER A 165 -4.48 -20.85 13.40
C SER A 165 -5.69 -20.06 13.91
N ASP A 166 -5.48 -19.06 14.77
CA ASP A 166 -6.52 -18.13 15.20
C ASP A 166 -6.91 -17.21 14.04
N ARG A 167 -8.09 -17.50 13.47
CA ARG A 167 -8.66 -16.78 12.33
C ARG A 167 -8.91 -15.29 12.62
N LEU A 168 -9.12 -14.89 13.88
CA LEU A 168 -9.24 -13.47 14.24
C LEU A 168 -7.89 -12.76 14.09
N ILE A 169 -6.82 -13.40 14.55
CA ILE A 169 -5.44 -12.91 14.45
C ILE A 169 -4.97 -12.90 13.00
N LEU A 170 -5.35 -13.90 12.20
CA LEU A 170 -5.16 -13.88 10.75
C LEU A 170 -5.82 -12.64 10.12
N VAL A 171 -7.11 -12.37 10.40
CA VAL A 171 -7.79 -11.16 9.87
C VAL A 171 -7.10 -9.87 10.32
N GLN A 172 -6.76 -9.73 11.61
CA GLN A 172 -6.04 -8.56 12.13
C GLN A 172 -4.71 -8.34 11.39
N SER A 173 -3.92 -9.39 11.21
CA SER A 173 -2.60 -9.33 10.58
C SER A 173 -2.69 -9.05 9.08
N LEU A 174 -3.62 -9.70 8.38
CA LEU A 174 -3.89 -9.48 6.94
C LEU A 174 -4.34 -8.04 6.66
N LEU A 175 -5.18 -7.45 7.52
CA LEU A 175 -5.58 -6.04 7.41
C LEU A 175 -4.39 -5.09 7.55
N LEU A 176 -3.42 -5.39 8.41
CA LEU A 176 -2.17 -4.62 8.50
C LEU A 176 -1.28 -4.86 7.26
N MET A 177 -1.23 -6.09 6.73
CA MET A 177 -0.52 -6.39 5.49
C MET A 177 -1.07 -5.64 4.26
N THR A 178 -2.33 -5.20 4.25
CA THR A 178 -2.86 -4.33 3.17
C THR A 178 -2.17 -2.96 3.09
N TYR A 179 -1.28 -2.58 4.02
CA TYR A 179 -0.38 -1.42 3.86
C TYR A 179 0.84 -1.72 2.95
N TRP A 180 0.96 -2.93 2.40
CA TRP A 180 1.98 -3.30 1.41
C TRP A 180 1.52 -3.03 -0.03
N TYR A 181 2.44 -2.50 -0.82
CA TYR A 181 2.37 -2.30 -2.27
C TYR A 181 3.79 -2.03 -2.77
N GLU A 182 4.32 -2.86 -3.67
CA GLU A 182 5.65 -2.66 -4.27
C GLU A 182 5.54 -2.30 -5.76
N THR A 183 4.77 -3.06 -6.55
CA THR A 183 4.56 -2.81 -7.98
C THR A 183 3.07 -2.91 -8.39
N PRO A 184 2.66 -2.34 -9.55
CA PRO A 184 1.32 -2.53 -10.10
C PRO A 184 1.00 -3.98 -10.45
N ASP A 185 2.03 -4.73 -10.81
CA ASP A 185 1.96 -6.10 -11.33
C ASP A 185 2.15 -7.17 -10.23
N ASP A 186 2.24 -6.75 -8.96
CA ASP A 186 2.30 -7.61 -7.78
C ASP A 186 1.08 -8.56 -7.74
N GLN A 187 1.27 -9.86 -8.02
CA GLN A 187 0.19 -10.86 -7.94
C GLN A 187 -0.48 -10.91 -6.54
N LYS A 188 0.25 -10.53 -5.48
CA LYS A 188 -0.27 -10.32 -4.12
C LYS A 188 -0.27 -8.82 -3.75
N ASP A 189 -0.93 -7.98 -4.56
CA ASP A 189 -1.13 -6.54 -4.31
C ASP A 189 -1.99 -6.25 -3.05
N THR A 190 -2.17 -4.97 -2.75
CA THR A 190 -3.06 -4.48 -1.67
C THR A 190 -4.49 -5.06 -1.76
N TRP A 191 -5.04 -5.25 -2.96
CA TRP A 191 -6.41 -5.72 -3.18
C TRP A 191 -6.54 -7.25 -3.11
N HIS A 192 -5.45 -8.00 -3.33
CA HIS A 192 -5.32 -9.41 -2.98
C HIS A 192 -5.45 -9.59 -1.46
N TRP A 193 -4.58 -8.95 -0.67
CA TRP A 193 -4.60 -9.09 0.80
C TRP A 193 -5.94 -8.64 1.42
N MET A 194 -6.56 -7.59 0.87
CA MET A 194 -7.92 -7.18 1.27
C MET A 194 -8.95 -8.27 0.99
N GLY A 195 -8.86 -8.97 -0.14
CA GLY A 195 -9.73 -10.10 -0.48
C GLY A 195 -9.60 -11.28 0.48
N VAL A 196 -8.37 -11.65 0.85
CA VAL A 196 -8.11 -12.71 1.83
C VAL A 196 -8.67 -12.32 3.21
N ALA A 197 -8.41 -11.08 3.67
CA ALA A 197 -8.93 -10.56 4.93
C ALA A 197 -10.47 -10.58 4.98
N ILE A 198 -11.15 -10.12 3.91
CA ILE A 198 -12.61 -10.10 3.81
C ILE A 198 -13.20 -11.51 3.80
N SER A 199 -12.60 -12.44 3.03
CA SER A 199 -13.06 -13.84 2.96
C SER A 199 -13.01 -14.52 4.34
N LEU A 200 -11.91 -14.30 5.08
CA LEU A 200 -11.76 -14.86 6.42
C LEU A 200 -12.65 -14.17 7.46
N ALA A 201 -12.84 -12.84 7.36
CA ALA A 201 -13.77 -12.09 8.19
C ALA A 201 -15.23 -12.56 8.00
N HIS A 202 -15.63 -12.91 6.78
CA HIS A 202 -16.93 -13.55 6.52
C HIS A 202 -17.00 -14.96 7.12
N THR A 203 -15.95 -15.76 6.95
CA THR A 203 -15.85 -17.15 7.43
C THR A 203 -15.96 -17.28 8.95
N ILE A 204 -15.60 -16.25 9.72
CA ILE A 204 -15.77 -16.22 11.19
C ILE A 204 -16.94 -15.35 11.67
N GLY A 205 -17.74 -14.80 10.76
CA GLY A 205 -18.95 -14.06 11.12
C GLY A 205 -18.74 -12.61 11.58
N LEU A 206 -17.60 -11.97 11.30
CA LEU A 206 -17.40 -10.55 11.67
C LEU A 206 -18.41 -9.61 11.00
N HIS A 207 -18.94 -10.02 9.85
CA HIS A 207 -20.00 -9.35 9.10
C HIS A 207 -21.40 -9.46 9.74
N ARG A 208 -21.54 -10.14 10.89
CA ARG A 208 -22.81 -10.31 11.60
C ARG A 208 -22.84 -9.53 12.91
N ASN A 209 -24.00 -8.98 13.26
CA ASN A 209 -24.21 -8.19 14.46
C ASN A 209 -23.76 -8.95 15.73
N PRO A 210 -22.68 -8.53 16.41
CA PRO A 210 -22.09 -9.31 17.50
C PRO A 210 -22.96 -9.32 18.77
N ALA A 211 -23.95 -8.42 18.89
CA ALA A 211 -24.93 -8.43 19.98
C ALA A 211 -25.80 -9.70 19.99
N ASN A 212 -25.96 -10.36 18.84
CA ASN A 212 -26.69 -11.62 18.70
C ASN A 212 -25.87 -12.85 19.13
N THR A 213 -24.73 -12.67 19.80
CA THR A 213 -23.80 -13.76 20.17
C THR A 213 -23.57 -13.86 21.66
N ASN A 214 -23.34 -15.08 22.16
CA ASN A 214 -22.98 -15.35 23.56
C ASN A 214 -21.53 -14.96 23.93
N MET A 215 -20.92 -14.01 23.20
CA MET A 215 -19.58 -13.50 23.49
C MET A 215 -19.61 -12.41 24.56
N SER A 216 -18.51 -12.26 25.31
CA SER A 216 -18.35 -11.12 26.22
C SER A 216 -18.38 -9.79 25.48
N LEU A 217 -18.91 -8.74 26.13
CA LEU A 217 -19.06 -7.41 25.54
C LEU A 217 -17.73 -6.84 24.98
N ARG A 218 -16.60 -7.10 25.65
CA ARG A 218 -15.25 -6.73 25.17
C ARG A 218 -14.97 -7.35 23.78
N LYS A 219 -15.24 -8.65 23.61
CA LYS A 219 -15.05 -9.34 22.33
C LYS A 219 -16.05 -8.89 21.26
N GLN A 220 -17.30 -8.60 21.62
CA GLN A 220 -18.29 -8.02 20.70
C GLN A 220 -17.81 -6.68 20.13
N LYS A 221 -17.33 -5.79 21.00
CA LYS A 221 -16.75 -4.48 20.63
C LYS A 221 -15.54 -4.62 19.72
N LEU A 222 -14.58 -5.49 20.08
CA LEU A 222 -13.41 -5.82 19.25
C LEU A 222 -13.83 -6.30 17.84
N TRP A 223 -14.80 -7.21 17.74
CA TRP A 223 -15.30 -7.71 16.46
C TRP A 223 -15.94 -6.61 15.61
N LYS A 224 -16.74 -5.73 16.22
CA LYS A 224 -17.33 -4.55 15.58
C LYS A 224 -16.23 -3.59 15.05
N ARG A 225 -15.18 -3.32 15.83
CA ARG A 225 -14.01 -2.51 15.40
C ARG A 225 -13.25 -3.14 14.23
N ILE A 226 -13.04 -4.46 14.23
CA ILE A 226 -12.34 -5.16 13.14
C ILE A 226 -13.21 -5.17 11.87
N TRP A 227 -14.52 -5.39 11.97
CA TRP A 227 -15.41 -5.32 10.80
C TRP A 227 -15.42 -3.93 10.15
N TRP A 228 -15.61 -2.87 10.93
CA TRP A 228 -15.58 -1.51 10.39
C TRP A 228 -14.18 -1.12 9.87
N SER A 229 -13.11 -1.72 10.41
CA SER A 229 -11.77 -1.61 9.81
C SER A 229 -11.67 -2.30 8.44
N CYS A 230 -12.32 -3.45 8.23
CA CYS A 230 -12.45 -4.09 6.92
C CYS A 230 -13.23 -3.17 5.95
N PHE A 231 -14.41 -2.72 6.36
CA PHE A 231 -15.31 -1.85 5.59
C PHE A 231 -14.58 -0.57 5.11
N MET A 232 -13.95 0.15 6.05
CA MET A 232 -13.21 1.37 5.74
C MET A 232 -12.01 1.12 4.83
N ARG A 233 -11.32 -0.01 4.97
CA ARG A 233 -10.13 -0.31 4.17
C ARG A 233 -10.49 -0.67 2.74
N ASP A 234 -11.54 -1.47 2.54
CA ASP A 234 -12.08 -1.83 1.23
C ASP A 234 -12.48 -0.57 0.43
N ARG A 235 -13.22 0.36 1.04
CA ARG A 235 -13.65 1.62 0.40
C ARG A 235 -12.48 2.56 0.06
N LEU A 236 -11.46 2.67 0.91
CA LEU A 236 -10.27 3.47 0.60
C LEU A 236 -9.38 2.83 -0.49
N ILE A 237 -9.31 1.50 -0.55
CA ILE A 237 -8.64 0.78 -1.64
C ILE A 237 -9.41 0.97 -2.95
N ALA A 238 -10.73 0.84 -2.92
CA ALA A 238 -11.60 1.06 -4.08
C ALA A 238 -11.46 2.50 -4.62
N LEU A 239 -11.47 3.51 -3.75
CA LEU A 239 -11.27 4.91 -4.13
C LEU A 239 -9.88 5.18 -4.73
N GLY A 240 -8.82 4.61 -4.16
CA GLY A 240 -7.43 4.89 -4.57
C GLY A 240 -6.92 4.09 -5.75
N MET A 241 -7.17 2.78 -5.76
CA MET A 241 -6.73 1.85 -6.81
C MET A 241 -7.80 1.64 -7.89
N ARG A 242 -8.94 2.35 -7.82
CA ARG A 242 -10.12 2.18 -8.68
C ARG A 242 -10.56 0.72 -8.83
N ARG A 243 -10.43 -0.06 -7.76
CA ARG A 243 -10.92 -1.44 -7.71
C ARG A 243 -12.40 -1.45 -7.33
N PRO A 244 -13.21 -2.40 -7.80
CA PRO A 244 -14.53 -2.64 -7.24
C PRO A 244 -14.45 -2.97 -5.75
N MET A 245 -15.41 -2.46 -4.97
CA MET A 245 -15.60 -2.82 -3.57
C MET A 245 -15.94 -4.30 -3.45
N ARG A 246 -15.45 -4.96 -2.40
CA ARG A 246 -15.64 -6.40 -2.18
C ARG A 246 -16.79 -6.71 -1.22
N ILE A 247 -17.09 -5.82 -0.29
CA ILE A 247 -18.23 -5.94 0.63
C ILE A 247 -19.41 -5.15 0.02
N GLN A 248 -20.55 -5.79 -0.26
CA GLN A 248 -21.76 -5.04 -0.61
C GLN A 248 -22.43 -4.50 0.66
N ASP A 249 -23.31 -3.50 0.51
CA ASP A 249 -23.95 -2.86 1.67
C ASP A 249 -25.11 -3.71 2.24
N GLU A 250 -25.55 -4.75 1.49
CA GLU A 250 -26.56 -5.75 1.87
C GLU A 250 -25.98 -6.98 2.60
N ASP A 251 -24.66 -7.21 2.53
CA ASP A 251 -24.03 -8.44 3.03
C ASP A 251 -23.94 -8.54 4.57
N PHE A 252 -24.06 -7.41 5.28
CA PHE A 252 -23.77 -7.30 6.72
C PHE A 252 -24.86 -6.55 7.52
N ASP A 253 -25.00 -6.90 8.80
CA ASP A 253 -25.95 -6.26 9.75
C ASP A 253 -25.26 -5.65 10.99
N VAL A 254 -23.94 -5.47 10.93
CA VAL A 254 -23.13 -4.90 12.02
C VAL A 254 -23.50 -3.43 12.26
N PRO A 255 -23.93 -3.05 13.48
CA PRO A 255 -24.31 -1.67 13.78
C PRO A 255 -23.12 -0.70 13.68
N MET A 256 -23.41 0.58 13.43
CA MET A 256 -22.41 1.66 13.36
C MET A 256 -21.58 1.76 14.65
N LEU A 257 -20.31 2.16 14.52
CA LEU A 257 -19.41 2.37 15.65
C LEU A 257 -19.89 3.49 16.58
N GLU A 258 -19.69 3.27 17.87
CA GLU A 258 -19.90 4.20 18.98
C GLU A 258 -18.58 4.40 19.72
N GLU A 259 -18.43 5.51 20.46
CA GLU A 259 -17.24 5.73 21.31
C GLU A 259 -17.05 4.59 22.33
N SER A 260 -18.15 3.98 22.80
CA SER A 260 -18.09 2.87 23.75
C SER A 260 -17.43 1.61 23.17
N ASP A 261 -17.31 1.46 21.85
CA ASP A 261 -16.65 0.30 21.23
C ASP A 261 -15.13 0.33 21.35
N PHE A 262 -14.54 1.49 21.67
CA PHE A 262 -13.10 1.71 21.74
C PHE A 262 -12.55 1.46 23.14
N GLU A 263 -11.29 1.03 23.20
CA GLU A 263 -10.55 0.94 24.46
C GLU A 263 -10.05 2.35 24.84
N ILE A 264 -10.86 3.05 25.62
CA ILE A 264 -10.60 4.43 26.06
C ILE A 264 -10.28 4.40 27.56
N GLY A 265 -9.06 4.84 27.91
CA GLY A 265 -8.51 4.92 29.25
C GLY A 265 -7.01 5.16 29.23
N PRO A 266 -6.40 5.61 30.34
CA PRO A 266 -4.95 5.67 30.44
C PRO A 266 -4.35 4.26 30.47
N LEU A 267 -3.28 4.05 29.71
CA LEU A 267 -2.40 2.89 29.83
C LEU A 267 -1.72 2.92 31.22
N ALA A 268 -1.57 1.76 31.85
CA ALA A 268 -1.04 1.66 33.20
C ALA A 268 0.43 2.10 33.29
N ASP A 269 0.81 2.73 34.41
CA ASP A 269 2.12 3.37 34.60
C ASP A 269 3.30 2.38 34.68
N ASP A 270 3.05 1.09 34.87
CA ASP A 270 4.05 0.01 34.81
C ASP A 270 4.37 -0.43 33.36
N VAL A 271 3.55 -0.04 32.37
CA VAL A 271 3.76 -0.36 30.95
C VAL A 271 4.72 0.64 30.30
N GLN A 272 6.01 0.33 30.37
CA GLN A 272 7.13 1.18 29.91
C GLN A 272 7.55 0.93 28.46
N VAL A 273 7.05 -0.12 27.79
CA VAL A 273 7.34 -0.40 26.36
C VAL A 273 6.96 0.76 25.43
N ILE A 274 5.93 1.55 25.79
CA ILE A 274 5.61 2.84 25.15
C ILE A 274 6.07 3.99 26.05
N ASN A 275 7.10 4.71 25.59
CA ASN A 275 7.65 5.89 26.26
C ASN A 275 6.55 6.93 26.59
N HIS A 276 6.73 7.67 27.69
CA HIS A 276 5.84 8.73 28.18
C HIS A 276 5.65 9.89 27.20
N ASP A 277 6.59 10.09 26.27
CA ASP A 277 6.45 11.08 25.19
C ASP A 277 5.45 10.67 24.08
N CYS A 278 4.86 9.47 24.18
CA CYS A 278 3.62 9.11 23.49
C CYS A 278 2.42 9.43 24.41
N THR A 279 1.93 10.67 24.32
CA THR A 279 0.80 11.16 25.14
C THR A 279 -0.53 10.48 24.83
N LEU A 280 -0.75 10.04 23.58
CA LEU A 280 -2.01 9.42 23.12
C LEU A 280 -2.52 8.28 24.03
N VAL A 281 -1.64 7.40 24.49
CA VAL A 281 -2.04 6.26 25.36
C VAL A 281 -2.29 6.66 26.82
N ARG A 282 -2.16 7.93 27.17
CA ARG A 282 -2.33 8.46 28.54
C ARG A 282 -3.36 9.61 28.58
N ASP A 283 -3.56 10.32 27.47
CA ASP A 283 -4.56 11.36 27.30
C ASP A 283 -5.90 10.77 26.79
N VAL A 284 -6.87 10.70 27.69
CA VAL A 284 -8.23 10.18 27.41
C VAL A 284 -9.01 11.06 26.42
N LEU A 285 -8.75 12.37 26.38
CA LEU A 285 -9.43 13.28 25.44
C LEU A 285 -8.91 13.04 24.01
N MET A 286 -7.60 12.87 23.83
CA MET A 286 -7.02 12.49 22.54
C MET A 286 -7.59 11.15 22.01
N GLN A 287 -7.82 10.19 22.91
CA GLN A 287 -8.43 8.90 22.55
C GLN A 287 -9.90 9.06 22.10
N GLN A 288 -10.69 9.87 22.83
CA GLN A 288 -12.07 10.19 22.48
C GLN A 288 -12.16 10.93 21.13
N GLU A 289 -11.32 11.95 20.90
CA GLU A 289 -11.26 12.65 19.61
C GLU A 289 -10.95 11.68 18.45
N LEU A 290 -10.02 10.74 18.65
CA LEU A 290 -9.64 9.77 17.63
C LEU A 290 -10.72 8.70 17.39
N ALA A 291 -11.41 8.24 18.44
CA ALA A 291 -12.58 7.36 18.30
C ALA A 291 -13.68 8.05 17.48
N LEU A 292 -14.00 9.31 17.79
CA LEU A 292 -14.96 10.13 17.04
C LEU A 292 -14.55 10.34 15.57
N MET A 293 -13.26 10.61 15.29
CA MET A 293 -12.78 10.71 13.92
C MET A 293 -12.83 9.37 13.16
N CYS A 294 -12.60 8.25 13.85
CA CYS A 294 -12.70 6.91 13.26
C CYS A 294 -14.17 6.57 12.92
N ILE A 295 -15.12 6.94 13.78
CA ILE A 295 -16.57 6.86 13.52
C ILE A 295 -16.96 7.77 12.35
N ALA A 296 -16.46 9.01 12.30
CA ALA A 296 -16.71 9.94 11.20
C ALA A 296 -16.18 9.40 9.86
N LYS A 297 -15.00 8.77 9.85
CA LYS A 297 -14.44 8.07 8.68
C LYS A 297 -15.28 6.87 8.26
N ALA A 298 -15.79 6.08 9.19
CA ALA A 298 -16.67 4.94 8.88
C ALA A 298 -17.92 5.42 8.11
N LYS A 299 -18.56 6.49 8.60
CA LYS A 299 -19.68 7.15 7.92
C LYS A 299 -19.28 7.72 6.54
N LEU A 300 -18.11 8.37 6.42
CA LEU A 300 -17.60 8.87 5.13
C LEU A 300 -17.38 7.72 4.12
N CYS A 301 -16.97 6.54 4.58
CA CYS A 301 -16.81 5.38 3.72
C CYS A 301 -18.16 4.87 3.16
N MET A 302 -19.28 5.10 3.85
CA MET A 302 -20.62 4.82 3.29
C MET A 302 -20.96 5.82 2.16
N CYS A 303 -20.63 7.10 2.32
CA CYS A 303 -20.74 8.09 1.23
C CYS A 303 -19.83 7.74 0.04
N ILE A 304 -18.66 7.12 0.30
CA ILE A 304 -17.79 6.56 -0.75
C ILE A 304 -18.47 5.36 -1.46
N SER A 305 -19.13 4.43 -0.73
CA SER A 305 -19.95 3.37 -1.37
C SER A 305 -20.96 3.98 -2.34
N GLN A 306 -21.75 4.95 -1.87
CA GLN A 306 -22.78 5.63 -2.65
C GLN A 306 -22.20 6.30 -3.90
N MET A 307 -21.12 7.08 -3.75
CA MET A 307 -20.44 7.78 -4.85
C MET A 307 -19.89 6.81 -5.90
N LEU A 308 -19.23 5.72 -5.48
CA LEU A 308 -18.68 4.72 -6.38
C LEU A 308 -19.80 3.99 -7.14
N THR A 309 -20.82 3.51 -6.44
CA THR A 309 -21.99 2.84 -7.05
C THR A 309 -22.79 3.78 -7.95
N ALA A 310 -22.86 5.08 -7.64
CA ALA A 310 -23.52 6.08 -8.47
C ALA A 310 -22.76 6.34 -9.78
N GLN A 311 -21.48 6.72 -9.72
CA GLN A 311 -20.73 7.24 -10.88
C GLN A 311 -19.89 6.22 -11.65
N TYR A 312 -19.57 5.07 -11.05
CA TYR A 312 -18.60 4.12 -11.61
C TYR A 312 -19.23 2.74 -11.87
N SER A 313 -18.61 2.00 -12.78
CA SER A 313 -19.00 0.64 -13.16
C SER A 313 -17.76 -0.19 -13.49
N VAL A 314 -17.83 -1.49 -13.27
CA VAL A 314 -16.78 -2.43 -13.71
C VAL A 314 -16.79 -2.48 -15.23
N LEU A 315 -15.64 -2.25 -15.87
CA LEU A 315 -15.54 -2.40 -17.31
C LEU A 315 -15.40 -3.90 -17.65
N VAL A 316 -16.46 -4.46 -18.22
CA VAL A 316 -16.42 -5.80 -18.82
C VAL A 316 -15.58 -5.73 -20.10
N ARG A 317 -14.63 -6.66 -20.20
CA ARG A 317 -13.59 -6.80 -21.25
C ARG A 317 -14.06 -6.35 -22.64
N ASP A 318 -13.30 -5.45 -23.26
CA ASP A 318 -13.53 -5.12 -24.67
C ASP A 318 -13.30 -6.37 -25.55
N ARG A 319 -14.17 -6.57 -26.54
CA ARG A 319 -14.15 -7.75 -27.42
C ARG A 319 -12.96 -7.75 -28.39
N SER A 320 -12.24 -6.64 -28.50
CA SER A 320 -11.11 -6.42 -29.41
C SER A 320 -9.84 -7.23 -29.08
N ARG A 321 -9.60 -7.63 -27.82
CA ARG A 321 -8.38 -8.36 -27.40
C ARG A 321 -8.72 -9.68 -26.67
N PRO A 322 -9.13 -10.75 -27.39
CA PRO A 322 -9.62 -11.99 -26.78
C PRO A 322 -8.58 -12.80 -25.98
N ASN A 323 -7.28 -12.63 -26.22
CA ASN A 323 -6.23 -13.50 -25.66
C ASN A 323 -5.41 -12.87 -24.51
N ALA A 324 -5.69 -11.63 -24.10
CA ALA A 324 -4.95 -10.98 -23.01
C ALA A 324 -5.33 -11.59 -21.63
N THR A 325 -4.46 -12.43 -21.08
CA THR A 325 -4.60 -13.06 -19.74
C THR A 325 -4.48 -12.05 -18.60
N ASN A 326 -3.69 -10.99 -18.79
CA ASN A 326 -3.31 -10.03 -17.75
C ASN A 326 -4.41 -8.96 -17.50
N SER A 327 -5.67 -9.30 -17.80
CA SER A 327 -6.81 -8.38 -17.70
C SER A 327 -7.15 -8.09 -16.24
N THR A 328 -6.81 -6.89 -15.76
CA THR A 328 -6.91 -6.49 -14.36
C THR A 328 -8.21 -5.69 -14.11
N MET A 329 -9.02 -6.10 -13.13
CA MET A 329 -10.38 -5.54 -12.93
C MET A 329 -10.35 -4.13 -12.32
N MET A 330 -10.98 -3.16 -13.01
CA MET A 330 -10.99 -1.73 -12.69
C MET A 330 -12.38 -1.08 -12.83
N LEU A 331 -12.58 0.02 -12.11
CA LEU A 331 -13.76 0.90 -12.14
C LEU A 331 -13.56 2.06 -13.12
N HIS A 332 -14.51 2.21 -14.03
CA HIS A 332 -14.54 3.30 -15.02
C HIS A 332 -15.82 4.14 -14.83
N PRO A 333 -15.77 5.46 -15.12
CA PRO A 333 -16.97 6.30 -15.13
C PRO A 333 -18.06 5.73 -16.05
N LYS A 334 -19.32 5.79 -15.61
CA LYS A 334 -20.46 5.39 -16.43
C LYS A 334 -20.60 6.33 -17.65
N LYS A 335 -20.92 5.75 -18.81
CA LYS A 335 -21.04 6.49 -20.09
C LYS A 335 -22.37 7.24 -20.26
N GLN A 336 -23.41 6.88 -19.50
CA GLN A 336 -24.71 7.56 -19.53
C GLN A 336 -24.72 8.69 -18.48
N LEU A 337 -24.94 9.92 -18.93
CA LEU A 337 -24.87 11.13 -18.11
C LEU A 337 -26.22 11.51 -17.46
N ASP A 338 -27.28 10.77 -17.75
CA ASP A 338 -28.66 11.00 -17.29
C ASP A 338 -28.86 10.68 -15.78
N ASN A 339 -27.75 10.51 -15.06
CA ASN A 339 -27.64 10.07 -13.67
C ASN A 339 -27.60 11.26 -12.68
N VAL A 340 -28.08 12.43 -13.09
CA VAL A 340 -27.94 13.71 -12.35
C VAL A 340 -28.55 13.62 -10.95
N GLU A 341 -29.69 12.95 -10.80
CA GLU A 341 -30.37 12.77 -9.50
C GLU A 341 -29.50 12.01 -8.50
N ASN A 342 -28.86 10.91 -8.91
CA ASN A 342 -27.94 10.15 -8.04
C ASN A 342 -26.67 10.95 -7.70
N VAL A 343 -26.20 11.80 -8.61
CA VAL A 343 -25.08 12.72 -8.31
C VAL A 343 -25.48 13.75 -7.26
N THR A 344 -26.67 14.35 -7.40
CA THR A 344 -27.23 15.28 -6.39
C THR A 344 -27.46 14.58 -5.05
N ALA A 345 -27.97 13.36 -5.03
CA ALA A 345 -28.16 12.58 -3.81
C ALA A 345 -26.83 12.28 -3.09
N CYS A 346 -25.77 11.96 -3.84
CA CYS A 346 -24.43 11.79 -3.27
C CYS A 346 -23.84 13.10 -2.72
N ASP A 347 -24.04 14.23 -3.41
CA ASP A 347 -23.56 15.54 -2.95
C ASP A 347 -24.31 16.02 -1.70
N LEU A 348 -25.62 15.75 -1.61
CA LEU A 348 -26.43 15.98 -0.41
C LEU A 348 -26.02 15.06 0.76
N SER A 349 -25.73 13.78 0.49
CA SER A 349 -25.20 12.83 1.49
C SER A 349 -23.86 13.30 2.06
N LEU A 350 -22.96 13.77 1.19
CA LEU A 350 -21.67 14.35 1.58
C LEU A 350 -21.83 15.68 2.33
N GLY A 351 -22.77 16.53 1.93
CA GLY A 351 -23.15 17.76 2.63
C GLY A 351 -23.66 17.51 4.05
N ALA A 352 -24.63 16.61 4.20
CA ALA A 352 -25.12 16.21 5.52
C ALA A 352 -24.03 15.57 6.39
N TRP A 353 -23.10 14.80 5.78
CA TRP A 353 -21.96 14.24 6.50
C TRP A 353 -21.05 15.33 7.07
N ILE A 354 -20.62 16.32 6.27
CA ILE A 354 -19.69 17.38 6.72
C ILE A 354 -20.33 18.28 7.79
N GLU A 355 -21.64 18.56 7.67
CA GLU A 355 -22.41 19.32 8.66
C GLU A 355 -22.62 18.54 9.98
N SER A 356 -22.72 17.21 9.92
CA SER A 356 -22.91 16.34 11.10
C SER A 356 -21.67 16.12 11.98
N LEU A 357 -20.51 16.68 11.62
CA LEU A 357 -19.25 16.39 12.30
C LEU A 357 -19.17 16.97 13.72
N PRO A 358 -18.76 16.17 14.73
CA PRO A 358 -18.42 16.67 16.06
C PRO A 358 -17.30 17.73 16.01
N PRO A 359 -17.26 18.71 16.94
CA PRO A 359 -16.32 19.83 16.88
C PRO A 359 -14.84 19.45 16.74
N CYS A 360 -14.38 18.36 17.37
CA CYS A 360 -13.02 17.85 17.23
C CYS A 360 -12.69 17.36 15.80
N CYS A 361 -13.70 16.83 15.09
CA CYS A 361 -13.60 16.30 13.73
C CYS A 361 -13.71 17.41 12.66
N GLN A 362 -14.30 18.56 12.97
CA GLN A 362 -14.49 19.67 12.04
C GLN A 362 -13.14 20.25 11.56
N TYR A 363 -13.09 20.77 10.34
CA TYR A 363 -11.85 21.32 9.81
C TYR A 363 -11.45 22.61 10.54
N ARG A 364 -10.19 22.66 11.01
CA ARG A 364 -9.52 23.92 11.34
C ARG A 364 -8.10 23.93 10.77
N ALA A 365 -7.62 25.14 10.47
CA ALA A 365 -6.24 25.35 10.07
C ALA A 365 -5.25 24.85 11.14
N LEU A 366 -4.09 24.39 10.69
CA LEU A 366 -3.03 23.93 11.57
C LEU A 366 -2.19 25.08 12.13
N THR A 367 -1.74 24.89 13.37
CA THR A 367 -0.95 25.85 14.14
C THR A 367 0.37 25.22 14.59
N PRO A 368 1.38 25.99 15.03
CA PRO A 368 2.61 25.41 15.61
C PRO A 368 2.39 24.54 16.86
N LEU A 369 1.21 24.60 17.50
CA LEU A 369 0.84 23.73 18.61
C LEU A 369 0.43 22.33 18.14
N ASP A 370 -0.11 22.20 16.92
CA ASP A 370 -0.50 20.92 16.30
C ASP A 370 0.70 19.98 16.00
N ASN A 371 1.93 20.43 16.26
CA ASN A 371 3.17 19.63 16.15
C ASN A 371 3.88 19.43 17.51
N LYS A 372 3.21 19.73 18.63
CA LYS A 372 3.71 19.51 20.00
C LYS A 372 2.89 18.45 20.73
N ASP A 373 3.41 17.97 21.85
CA ASP A 373 2.67 17.28 22.92
C ASP A 373 1.80 16.08 22.45
N GLY A 374 2.19 15.45 21.34
CA GLY A 374 1.48 14.36 20.66
C GLY A 374 0.29 14.77 19.78
N ALA A 375 -0.11 16.05 19.77
CA ALA A 375 -1.19 16.60 18.93
C ALA A 375 -0.97 16.36 17.42
N LYS A 376 0.27 16.07 17.00
CA LYS A 376 0.67 15.60 15.66
C LYS A 376 -0.28 14.52 15.09
N THR A 377 -0.76 13.59 15.92
CA THR A 377 -1.69 12.53 15.48
C THR A 377 -3.06 13.11 15.15
N ILE A 378 -3.67 13.86 16.08
CA ILE A 378 -4.95 14.57 15.88
C ILE A 378 -4.89 15.43 14.60
N ALA A 379 -3.81 16.19 14.44
CA ALA A 379 -3.59 17.11 13.33
C ALA A 379 -3.53 16.41 11.96
N VAL A 380 -2.71 15.35 11.84
CA VAL A 380 -2.56 14.55 10.61
C VAL A 380 -3.88 13.85 10.26
N GLN A 381 -4.50 13.20 11.24
CA GLN A 381 -5.68 12.37 11.03
C GLN A 381 -6.93 13.20 10.68
N ARG A 382 -7.12 14.35 11.34
CA ARG A 382 -8.17 15.32 10.99
C ARG A 382 -8.00 15.85 9.57
N ASN A 383 -6.78 16.23 9.16
CA ASN A 383 -6.53 16.67 7.78
C ASN A 383 -6.80 15.54 6.77
N LEU A 384 -6.35 14.31 7.05
CA LEU A 384 -6.59 13.17 6.17
C LEU A 384 -8.08 12.88 5.99
N LEU A 385 -8.89 12.98 7.04
CA LEU A 385 -10.35 12.83 6.98
C LEU A 385 -10.98 13.80 5.97
N HIS A 386 -10.63 15.10 6.06
CA HIS A 386 -11.11 16.12 5.12
C HIS A 386 -10.51 15.97 3.71
N MET A 387 -9.26 15.54 3.58
CA MET A 387 -8.64 15.26 2.27
C MET A 387 -9.33 14.08 1.55
N VAL A 388 -9.78 13.04 2.28
CA VAL A 388 -10.61 11.96 1.72
C VAL A 388 -12.00 12.47 1.32
N TYR A 389 -12.63 13.34 2.12
CA TYR A 389 -13.91 13.97 1.78
C TYR A 389 -13.83 14.76 0.46
N TYR A 390 -12.88 15.68 0.33
CA TYR A 390 -12.69 16.43 -0.92
C TYR A 390 -12.29 15.54 -2.10
N THR A 391 -11.56 14.45 -1.86
CA THR A 391 -11.27 13.45 -2.93
C THR A 391 -12.55 12.75 -3.39
N THR A 392 -13.49 12.49 -2.48
CA THR A 392 -14.79 11.88 -2.79
C THR A 392 -15.67 12.85 -3.59
N ILE A 393 -15.72 14.14 -3.21
CA ILE A 393 -16.36 15.22 -4.00
C ILE A 393 -15.71 15.33 -5.40
N SER A 394 -14.38 15.30 -5.49
CA SER A 394 -13.66 15.37 -6.77
C SER A 394 -14.00 14.17 -7.66
N ALA A 395 -14.05 12.95 -7.11
CA ALA A 395 -14.44 11.75 -7.83
C ALA A 395 -15.91 11.79 -8.29
N LEU A 396 -16.83 12.27 -7.43
CA LEU A 396 -18.25 12.42 -7.74
C LEU A 396 -18.50 13.33 -8.97
N HIS A 397 -17.81 14.46 -9.07
CA HIS A 397 -18.05 15.45 -10.12
C HIS A 397 -17.11 15.32 -11.35
N ARG A 398 -16.00 14.57 -11.24
CA ARG A 398 -15.01 14.35 -12.32
C ARG A 398 -15.59 13.86 -13.66
N PRO A 399 -16.58 12.94 -13.73
CA PRO A 399 -17.12 12.50 -15.02
C PRO A 399 -17.74 13.65 -15.82
N GLN A 400 -18.39 14.61 -15.15
CA GLN A 400 -19.00 15.78 -15.78
C GLN A 400 -17.99 16.89 -16.10
N PHE A 401 -16.82 16.91 -15.43
CA PHE A 401 -15.73 17.84 -15.75
C PHE A 401 -15.16 17.60 -17.16
N LEU A 402 -14.97 16.33 -17.53
CA LEU A 402 -14.17 15.92 -18.70
C LEU A 402 -14.94 15.94 -20.03
N HIS A 403 -16.25 15.64 -20.04
CA HIS A 403 -17.02 15.41 -21.27
C HIS A 403 -17.48 16.71 -21.97
N SER A 404 -16.53 17.58 -22.29
CA SER A 404 -16.76 18.82 -23.06
C SER A 404 -16.47 18.62 -24.57
N SER A 405 -16.93 17.49 -25.14
CA SER A 405 -16.73 17.20 -26.57
C SER A 405 -17.66 18.07 -27.44
N PRO A 406 -17.13 18.83 -28.43
CA PRO A 406 -17.96 19.72 -29.26
C PRO A 406 -18.89 18.97 -30.23
N VAL A 407 -18.73 17.65 -30.37
CA VAL A 407 -19.49 16.80 -31.32
C VAL A 407 -20.77 16.22 -30.68
N GLN A 408 -20.92 16.28 -29.35
CA GLN A 408 -22.07 15.72 -28.64
C GLN A 408 -22.77 16.81 -27.82
N ALA A 409 -24.06 17.01 -28.08
CA ALA A 409 -24.87 17.94 -27.29
C ALA A 409 -24.91 17.48 -25.82
N PRO A 410 -24.66 18.37 -24.85
CA PRO A 410 -24.57 17.99 -23.44
C PRO A 410 -25.96 17.60 -22.89
N THR A 411 -26.12 16.32 -22.53
CA THR A 411 -27.35 15.80 -21.89
C THR A 411 -27.60 16.39 -20.50
N ALA A 412 -26.52 16.71 -19.77
CA ALA A 412 -26.61 17.44 -18.51
C ALA A 412 -26.69 18.95 -18.75
N SER A 413 -27.49 19.66 -17.93
CA SER A 413 -27.63 21.12 -18.07
C SER A 413 -26.28 21.84 -17.90
N ARG A 414 -26.08 22.94 -18.66
CA ARG A 414 -24.88 23.77 -18.60
C ARG A 414 -24.58 24.28 -17.18
N GLN A 415 -25.61 24.48 -16.36
CA GLN A 415 -25.49 24.86 -14.95
C GLN A 415 -24.92 23.73 -14.09
N ALA A 416 -25.40 22.49 -14.26
CA ALA A 416 -24.89 21.32 -13.54
C ALA A 416 -23.41 21.03 -13.91
N GLN A 417 -23.05 21.20 -15.18
CA GLN A 417 -21.66 21.05 -15.63
C GLN A 417 -20.73 22.08 -14.99
N GLU A 418 -21.11 23.37 -14.91
CA GLU A 418 -20.24 24.38 -14.30
C GLU A 418 -20.18 24.25 -12.76
N LEU A 419 -21.29 23.86 -12.10
CA LEU A 419 -21.27 23.49 -10.67
C LEU A 419 -20.30 22.33 -10.40
N SER A 420 -20.34 21.28 -11.22
CA SER A 420 -19.39 20.16 -11.14
C SER A 420 -17.94 20.61 -11.37
N ARG A 421 -17.69 21.56 -12.28
CA ARG A 421 -16.36 22.14 -12.49
C ARG A 421 -15.88 22.95 -11.29
N MET A 422 -16.74 23.75 -10.66
CA MET A 422 -16.42 24.45 -9.41
C MET A 422 -16.07 23.46 -8.29
N LYS A 423 -16.95 22.49 -8.00
CA LYS A 423 -16.74 21.44 -6.98
C LYS A 423 -15.40 20.72 -7.14
N VAL A 424 -15.01 20.37 -8.37
CA VAL A 424 -13.74 19.69 -8.66
C VAL A 424 -12.52 20.59 -8.41
N ARG A 425 -12.60 21.88 -8.76
CA ARG A 425 -11.53 22.88 -8.50
C ARG A 425 -11.39 23.17 -7.00
N ASP A 426 -12.50 23.43 -6.32
CA ASP A 426 -12.54 23.73 -4.88
C ASP A 426 -12.01 22.57 -4.02
N ALA A 427 -12.32 21.33 -4.43
CA ALA A 427 -11.75 20.12 -3.81
C ALA A 427 -10.23 20.05 -3.98
N ALA A 428 -9.72 20.26 -5.20
CA ALA A 428 -8.28 20.27 -5.47
C ALA A 428 -7.56 21.38 -4.68
N MET A 429 -8.13 22.58 -4.62
CA MET A 429 -7.61 23.70 -3.83
C MET A 429 -7.58 23.40 -2.32
N ASN A 430 -8.63 22.83 -1.75
CA ASN A 430 -8.65 22.49 -0.31
C ASN A 430 -7.69 21.37 0.05
N ILE A 431 -7.57 20.32 -0.79
CA ILE A 431 -6.53 19.28 -0.63
C ILE A 431 -5.15 19.93 -0.63
N THR A 432 -4.86 20.77 -1.62
CA THR A 432 -3.56 21.48 -1.76
C THR A 432 -3.22 22.35 -0.55
N ARG A 433 -4.23 23.02 0.02
CA ARG A 433 -4.08 23.87 1.21
C ARG A 433 -3.71 23.02 2.44
N MET A 434 -4.46 21.96 2.72
CA MET A 434 -4.17 21.02 3.82
C MET A 434 -2.80 20.33 3.67
N VAL A 435 -2.46 19.91 2.45
CA VAL A 435 -1.15 19.34 2.08
C VAL A 435 -0.02 20.33 2.34
N SER A 436 -0.23 21.63 2.06
CA SER A 436 0.74 22.69 2.33
C SER A 436 0.90 22.96 3.84
N GLU A 437 -0.19 22.96 4.60
CA GLU A 437 -0.18 23.10 6.08
C GLU A 437 0.58 21.92 6.73
N LEU A 438 0.29 20.68 6.31
CA LEU A 438 1.02 19.47 6.73
C LEU A 438 2.49 19.48 6.29
N HIS A 439 2.83 20.09 5.15
CA HIS A 439 4.22 20.22 4.71
C HIS A 439 5.00 21.20 5.58
N HIS A 440 4.42 22.38 5.84
CA HIS A 440 5.02 23.46 6.62
C HIS A 440 5.36 23.04 8.05
N LEU A 441 4.46 22.29 8.71
CA LEU A 441 4.71 21.72 10.05
C LEU A 441 5.48 20.37 10.01
N HIS A 442 5.97 19.96 8.85
CA HIS A 442 6.69 18.69 8.62
C HIS A 442 5.91 17.39 8.94
N LEU A 443 4.60 17.51 9.20
CA LEU A 443 3.66 16.43 9.52
C LEU A 443 3.34 15.51 8.33
N HIS A 444 3.56 15.97 7.09
CA HIS A 444 3.35 15.18 5.86
C HIS A 444 4.03 13.80 5.87
N ARG A 445 5.14 13.63 6.61
CA ARG A 445 5.83 12.35 6.81
C ARG A 445 4.98 11.26 7.48
N TYR A 446 3.88 11.65 8.12
CA TYR A 446 2.98 10.77 8.85
C TYR A 446 1.72 10.39 8.06
N LEU A 447 1.63 10.78 6.78
CA LEU A 447 0.53 10.34 5.92
C LEU A 447 0.67 8.83 5.59
N PRO A 448 -0.42 8.04 5.68
CA PRO A 448 -0.45 6.67 5.15
C PRO A 448 -0.38 6.69 3.61
N THR A 449 -0.37 5.52 2.96
CA THR A 449 -0.47 5.40 1.49
C THR A 449 -1.67 6.16 0.91
N THR A 450 -2.77 6.31 1.68
CA THR A 450 -3.93 7.15 1.34
C THR A 450 -3.57 8.62 1.08
N GLY A 451 -2.44 9.12 1.56
CA GLY A 451 -1.90 10.43 1.18
C GLY A 451 -1.66 10.54 -0.34
N VAL A 452 -1.12 9.49 -0.96
CA VAL A 452 -0.95 9.40 -2.43
C VAL A 452 -2.33 9.40 -3.10
N THR A 453 -3.26 8.59 -2.60
CA THR A 453 -4.66 8.48 -3.08
C THR A 453 -5.38 9.83 -3.15
N VAL A 454 -5.17 10.73 -2.18
CA VAL A 454 -5.88 12.03 -2.14
C VAL A 454 -5.11 13.15 -2.84
N ILE A 455 -3.76 13.13 -2.84
CA ILE A 455 -2.95 14.16 -3.48
C ILE A 455 -2.98 14.03 -5.02
N LEU A 456 -2.82 12.81 -5.55
CA LEU A 456 -2.74 12.59 -7.00
C LEU A 456 -3.98 13.11 -7.77
N PRO A 457 -5.23 12.87 -7.32
CA PRO A 457 -6.41 13.48 -7.92
C PRO A 457 -6.36 15.00 -8.00
N ALA A 458 -5.91 15.69 -6.96
CA ALA A 458 -5.78 17.16 -6.95
C ALA A 458 -4.69 17.65 -7.90
N MET A 459 -3.56 16.94 -8.01
CA MET A 459 -2.50 17.26 -8.96
C MET A 459 -2.96 17.14 -10.42
N ILE A 460 -3.78 16.14 -10.75
CA ILE A 460 -4.38 15.98 -12.08
C ILE A 460 -5.29 17.17 -12.42
N ILE A 461 -6.10 17.65 -11.47
CA ILE A 461 -6.96 18.84 -11.70
C ILE A 461 -6.11 20.09 -11.94
N HIS A 462 -5.05 20.31 -11.15
CA HIS A 462 -4.14 21.43 -11.41
C HIS A 462 -3.44 21.31 -12.77
N LEU A 463 -3.00 20.11 -13.17
CA LEU A 463 -2.38 19.89 -14.48
C LEU A 463 -3.31 20.27 -15.64
N LEU A 464 -4.61 19.98 -15.52
CA LEU A 464 -5.62 20.38 -16.50
C LEU A 464 -5.85 21.91 -16.49
N GLU A 465 -5.94 22.52 -15.31
CA GLU A 465 -6.14 23.96 -15.14
C GLU A 465 -4.90 24.82 -15.49
N MET A 466 -3.71 24.24 -15.66
CA MET A 466 -2.54 24.94 -16.22
C MET A 466 -2.76 25.45 -17.65
N LYS A 467 -3.75 24.92 -18.38
CA LYS A 467 -4.15 25.40 -19.71
C LYS A 467 -5.43 26.23 -19.69
N ASN A 468 -5.89 26.67 -18.52
CA ASN A 468 -7.01 27.61 -18.39
C ASN A 468 -6.65 28.95 -19.09
N PRO A 469 -7.56 29.52 -19.91
CA PRO A 469 -7.31 30.79 -20.61
C PRO A 469 -7.11 31.97 -19.66
N VAL A 470 -7.67 31.93 -18.44
CA VAL A 470 -7.51 32.98 -17.42
C VAL A 470 -6.13 32.88 -16.78
N PRO A 471 -5.23 33.89 -16.92
CA PRO A 471 -3.87 33.79 -16.41
C PRO A 471 -3.78 33.50 -14.90
N GLN A 472 -4.62 34.17 -14.10
CA GLN A 472 -4.68 33.97 -12.65
C GLN A 472 -5.07 32.53 -12.26
N ALA A 473 -5.95 31.87 -13.04
CA ALA A 473 -6.34 30.48 -12.79
C ALA A 473 -5.17 29.52 -13.09
N ARG A 474 -4.48 29.72 -14.22
CA ARG A 474 -3.25 29.01 -14.56
C ARG A 474 -2.15 29.20 -13.50
N ASP A 475 -1.91 30.42 -13.03
CA ASP A 475 -0.88 30.70 -12.03
C ASP A 475 -1.22 30.09 -10.65
N ASN A 476 -2.51 30.02 -10.31
CA ASN A 476 -2.99 29.27 -9.14
C ASN A 476 -2.74 27.77 -9.31
N ALA A 477 -3.07 27.19 -10.47
CA ALA A 477 -2.88 25.78 -10.78
C ALA A 477 -1.38 25.38 -10.77
N VAL A 478 -0.51 26.20 -11.36
CA VAL A 478 0.95 25.99 -11.33
C VAL A 478 1.49 26.04 -9.89
N ARG A 479 1.02 26.96 -9.05
CA ARG A 479 1.40 27.00 -7.63
C ARG A 479 0.89 25.77 -6.87
N GLY A 480 -0.36 25.37 -7.06
CA GLY A 480 -0.96 24.24 -6.37
C GLY A 480 -0.33 22.89 -6.75
N PHE A 481 -0.04 22.68 -8.04
CA PHE A 481 0.70 21.50 -8.51
C PHE A 481 2.08 21.40 -7.85
N ARG A 482 2.86 22.50 -7.84
CA ARG A 482 4.18 22.53 -7.19
C ARG A 482 4.11 22.28 -5.68
N GLN A 483 3.06 22.76 -4.99
CA GLN A 483 2.84 22.49 -3.57
C GLN A 483 2.57 21.01 -3.30
N CYS A 484 1.70 20.38 -4.09
CA CYS A 484 1.41 18.96 -3.98
C CYS A 484 2.60 18.07 -4.39
N MET A 485 3.35 18.44 -5.44
CA MET A 485 4.52 17.68 -5.91
C MET A 485 5.60 17.58 -4.82
N LYS A 486 5.91 18.68 -4.13
CA LYS A 486 6.85 18.70 -2.99
C LYS A 486 6.49 17.73 -1.86
N VAL A 487 5.21 17.40 -1.68
CA VAL A 487 4.78 16.38 -0.72
C VAL A 487 4.80 14.99 -1.35
N MET A 488 4.35 14.84 -2.60
CA MET A 488 4.44 13.56 -3.32
C MET A 488 5.88 13.04 -3.37
N GLU A 489 6.85 13.89 -3.69
CA GLU A 489 8.28 13.62 -3.62
C GLU A 489 8.72 13.03 -2.27
N LYS A 490 8.21 13.56 -1.15
CA LYS A 490 8.53 13.07 0.21
C LYS A 490 7.78 11.79 0.58
N LEU A 491 6.70 11.45 -0.12
CA LEU A 491 6.03 10.16 0.00
C LEU A 491 6.76 9.04 -0.76
N ARG A 492 7.58 9.36 -1.77
CA ARG A 492 8.45 8.39 -2.49
C ARG A 492 9.48 7.71 -1.58
N ASP A 493 9.92 8.40 -0.54
CA ASP A 493 10.80 7.84 0.51
C ASP A 493 10.12 6.71 1.30
N ILE A 494 8.79 6.57 1.22
CA ILE A 494 7.96 5.69 2.05
C ILE A 494 7.16 4.66 1.21
N TYR A 495 6.61 5.07 0.06
CA TYR A 495 5.63 4.30 -0.72
C TYR A 495 5.99 4.26 -2.21
N ALA A 496 6.09 3.06 -2.79
CA ALA A 496 6.31 2.89 -4.23
C ALA A 496 5.18 3.51 -5.08
N ALA A 497 3.94 3.50 -4.58
CA ALA A 497 2.80 4.19 -5.20
C ALA A 497 3.06 5.68 -5.50
N ALA A 498 3.91 6.36 -4.70
CA ALA A 498 4.29 7.74 -4.97
C ALA A 498 5.35 7.87 -6.08
N ASP A 499 6.24 6.89 -6.26
CA ASP A 499 7.18 6.88 -7.40
C ASP A 499 6.42 6.78 -8.72
N TYR A 500 5.47 5.85 -8.82
CA TYR A 500 4.62 5.70 -10.00
C TYR A 500 3.72 6.93 -10.24
N ALA A 501 3.17 7.53 -9.18
CA ALA A 501 2.39 8.76 -9.30
C ALA A 501 3.21 9.93 -9.86
N VAL A 502 4.47 10.10 -9.44
CA VAL A 502 5.36 11.14 -9.99
C VAL A 502 5.75 10.82 -11.43
N ALA A 503 6.15 9.59 -11.74
CA ALA A 503 6.53 9.18 -13.10
C ALA A 503 5.41 9.43 -14.12
N PHE A 504 4.15 9.11 -13.75
CA PHE A 504 2.98 9.41 -14.56
C PHE A 504 2.77 10.92 -14.77
N LEU A 505 2.89 11.72 -13.72
CA LEU A 505 2.72 13.18 -13.81
C LEU A 505 3.83 13.85 -14.64
N ASP A 506 5.07 13.36 -14.55
CA ASP A 506 6.20 13.84 -15.36
C ASP A 506 6.07 13.43 -16.84
N ALA A 507 5.46 12.28 -17.15
CA ALA A 507 5.07 11.94 -18.51
C ALA A 507 3.95 12.86 -19.03
N ALA A 508 2.93 13.12 -18.22
CA ALA A 508 1.80 13.97 -18.58
C ALA A 508 2.20 15.45 -18.79
N LEU A 509 3.10 16.00 -17.96
CA LEU A 509 3.69 17.34 -18.15
C LEU A 509 4.42 17.46 -19.50
N ARG A 510 5.25 16.45 -19.84
CA ARG A 510 5.99 16.39 -21.10
C ARG A 510 5.04 16.33 -22.30
N LYS A 511 4.06 15.41 -22.32
CA LYS A 511 3.09 15.34 -23.44
C LYS A 511 2.20 16.58 -23.53
N ALA A 512 1.91 17.24 -22.40
CA ALA A 512 1.19 18.51 -22.40
C ALA A 512 2.04 19.73 -22.86
N ALA A 513 3.35 19.56 -23.05
CA ALA A 513 4.31 20.64 -23.36
C ALA A 513 4.28 21.79 -22.32
N ILE A 514 4.16 21.46 -21.04
CA ILE A 514 4.13 22.43 -19.94
C ILE A 514 5.50 22.51 -19.28
N ASP A 515 6.24 23.61 -19.51
CA ASP A 515 7.44 23.91 -18.74
C ASP A 515 7.09 24.56 -17.39
N LEU A 516 7.50 23.90 -16.30
CA LEU A 516 7.34 24.42 -14.94
C LEU A 516 8.43 25.44 -14.55
N HIS A 517 9.49 25.64 -15.35
CA HIS A 517 10.58 26.57 -15.04
C HIS A 517 10.43 27.95 -15.67
N ALA A 518 9.88 28.08 -16.89
CA ALA A 518 9.63 29.37 -17.55
C ALA A 518 8.87 30.38 -16.66
N ALA A 519 7.93 29.89 -15.84
CA ALA A 519 7.17 30.69 -14.89
C ALA A 519 7.97 31.15 -13.64
N GLN A 520 9.28 30.87 -13.55
CA GLN A 520 10.20 31.49 -12.57
C GLN A 520 10.91 32.71 -13.18
N SER A 521 11.26 32.64 -14.47
CA SER A 521 11.95 33.70 -15.21
C SER A 521 11.14 35.00 -15.30
N ALA A 522 9.82 34.90 -15.46
CA ALA A 522 8.92 36.05 -15.53
C ALA A 522 8.90 36.91 -14.25
N THR A 523 9.08 36.28 -13.08
CA THR A 523 9.13 37.00 -11.79
C THR A 523 10.52 37.55 -11.44
N ALA A 524 11.59 37.02 -12.04
CA ALA A 524 12.96 37.46 -11.79
C ALA A 524 13.32 38.78 -12.51
N GLY A 525 12.57 39.16 -13.54
CA GLY A 525 12.81 40.39 -14.31
C GLY A 525 12.46 41.71 -13.60
N ALA A 526 11.94 41.66 -12.37
CA ALA A 526 11.35 42.81 -11.66
C ALA A 526 12.07 43.20 -10.35
N SER A 527 13.33 42.81 -10.16
CA SER A 527 14.16 43.25 -9.03
C SER A 527 15.61 43.46 -9.45
N GLY A 528 15.94 44.67 -9.90
CA GLY A 528 17.31 45.07 -10.21
C GLY A 528 18.11 45.44 -8.96
N ALA A 529 19.39 45.07 -8.95
CA ALA A 529 20.40 45.37 -7.94
C ALA A 529 20.17 44.81 -6.52
N ASP A 530 20.89 43.74 -6.19
CA ASP A 530 21.87 43.87 -5.10
C ASP A 530 23.13 43.01 -5.37
N LYS A 531 24.22 43.23 -4.63
CA LYS A 531 25.55 42.61 -4.90
C LYS A 531 26.06 41.71 -3.77
N ALA A 532 26.79 40.67 -4.19
CA ALA A 532 27.53 39.70 -3.36
C ALA A 532 26.62 38.77 -2.51
N MET A 533 27.08 37.60 -2.04
CA MET A 533 28.44 37.04 -2.02
C MET A 533 28.37 35.51 -2.18
N SER A 534 29.17 34.91 -3.07
CA SER A 534 29.25 33.45 -3.24
C SER A 534 30.51 32.86 -2.59
N LEU A 535 30.36 31.76 -1.85
CA LEU A 535 31.45 31.01 -1.23
C LEU A 535 31.21 29.49 -1.29
N PHE A 536 31.60 28.88 -2.41
CA PHE A 536 32.02 27.48 -2.47
C PHE A 536 33.14 27.35 -3.52
N PRO A 537 34.24 26.62 -3.25
CA PRO A 537 35.39 26.57 -4.14
C PRO A 537 35.22 25.59 -5.31
N ALA A 538 35.63 26.06 -6.49
CA ALA A 538 36.02 25.26 -7.66
C ALA A 538 37.41 24.62 -7.40
N SER A 539 37.93 23.62 -8.13
CA SER A 539 37.40 22.69 -9.17
C SER A 539 38.54 21.76 -9.63
N VAL A 540 38.25 20.58 -10.17
CA VAL A 540 39.08 19.98 -11.24
C VAL A 540 38.17 19.33 -12.29
N MET A 541 38.37 19.69 -13.56
CA MET A 541 37.89 18.97 -14.76
C MET A 541 39.08 18.86 -15.73
N VAL A 542 39.17 17.74 -16.46
CA VAL A 542 39.96 17.61 -17.71
C VAL A 542 39.14 16.76 -18.69
N ASN A 543 39.28 17.01 -19.99
CA ASN A 543 38.36 16.59 -21.06
C ASN A 543 38.85 15.36 -21.88
N SER A 544 37.92 14.74 -22.64
CA SER A 544 37.98 14.15 -24.02
C SER A 544 39.24 13.38 -24.51
N THR A 545 39.19 12.37 -25.41
CA THR A 545 38.23 11.95 -26.48
C THR A 545 38.56 10.49 -26.96
N PRO A 546 37.67 9.74 -27.66
CA PRO A 546 37.95 8.41 -28.32
C PRO A 546 38.68 8.58 -29.69
N PRO A 547 39.01 7.55 -30.55
CA PRO A 547 38.55 6.12 -30.73
C PRO A 547 39.75 5.11 -30.83
N PRO A 548 39.82 3.95 -31.57
CA PRO A 548 38.86 3.14 -32.40
C PRO A 548 38.93 1.58 -32.21
N GLU A 549 38.32 0.80 -33.14
CA GLU A 549 38.41 -0.68 -33.28
C GLU A 549 39.44 -1.16 -34.35
N ASN A 550 40.07 -2.34 -34.15
CA ASN A 550 40.31 -3.42 -35.15
C ASN A 550 41.19 -4.58 -34.58
N ALA A 551 41.11 -5.77 -35.19
CA ALA A 551 41.86 -7.01 -34.86
C ALA A 551 43.16 -7.17 -35.74
N PRO A 552 44.00 -8.26 -35.71
CA PRO A 552 43.82 -9.60 -35.10
C PRO A 552 45.10 -10.37 -34.56
N TYR A 553 44.89 -11.66 -34.20
CA TYR A 553 45.80 -12.84 -34.15
C TYR A 553 46.76 -13.13 -32.95
N MET A 554 46.54 -14.33 -32.34
CA MET A 554 47.39 -15.38 -31.69
C MET A 554 48.77 -15.04 -31.03
N THR A 555 49.24 -15.73 -29.96
CA THR A 555 49.38 -17.21 -29.76
C THR A 555 49.35 -17.69 -28.28
N GLN A 556 49.05 -18.98 -28.03
CA GLN A 556 49.33 -19.73 -26.79
C GLN A 556 50.74 -20.40 -26.83
N PRO A 557 51.27 -21.03 -25.74
CA PRO A 557 50.91 -22.38 -25.21
C PRO A 557 50.68 -22.39 -23.66
N GLU A 558 50.30 -23.47 -22.92
CA GLU A 558 49.88 -24.87 -23.17
C GLU A 558 49.15 -25.49 -21.94
N ALA A 559 48.35 -26.56 -22.15
CA ALA A 559 48.04 -27.76 -21.32
C ALA A 559 47.73 -27.69 -19.79
N GLU A 560 46.91 -28.57 -19.16
CA GLU A 560 45.92 -29.62 -19.55
C GLU A 560 45.00 -29.88 -18.30
N LEU A 561 43.66 -30.01 -18.41
CA LEU A 561 42.84 -31.26 -18.45
C LEU A 561 42.99 -32.21 -17.22
N VAL A 562 41.96 -32.92 -16.72
CA VAL A 562 40.92 -33.74 -17.41
C VAL A 562 39.54 -33.64 -16.72
N THR A 563 38.46 -33.84 -17.48
CA THR A 563 37.07 -34.06 -17.01
C THR A 563 36.59 -35.50 -17.33
N GLY A 564 35.52 -35.97 -16.68
CA GLY A 564 34.92 -37.27 -17.03
C GLY A 564 33.62 -37.60 -16.29
N SER A 565 32.50 -37.61 -17.02
CA SER A 565 31.20 -38.11 -16.57
C SER A 565 30.80 -39.35 -17.37
N HIS A 566 30.19 -40.35 -16.72
CA HIS A 566 29.77 -41.58 -17.38
C HIS A 566 28.33 -41.97 -17.01
N VAL A 567 27.61 -42.46 -18.01
CA VAL A 567 26.22 -42.96 -17.93
C VAL A 567 26.21 -44.40 -17.39
N TYR A 568 25.16 -44.77 -16.66
CA TYR A 568 24.85 -46.16 -16.31
C TYR A 568 23.40 -46.52 -16.66
N VAL A 569 23.15 -47.79 -16.98
CA VAL A 569 21.88 -48.29 -17.56
C VAL A 569 21.41 -49.52 -16.77
N PRO A 570 20.10 -49.63 -16.42
CA PRO A 570 19.53 -50.85 -15.83
C PRO A 570 19.15 -51.89 -16.91
N PRO A 571 19.44 -53.20 -16.71
CA PRO A 571 19.09 -54.26 -17.65
C PRO A 571 17.65 -54.80 -17.46
N THR A 572 17.16 -55.57 -18.45
CA THR A 572 15.81 -56.18 -18.49
C THR A 572 15.83 -57.70 -18.47
N ASP A 573 15.05 -58.33 -17.58
CA ASP A 573 14.71 -59.76 -17.49
C ASP A 573 13.36 -59.92 -16.72
N LEU A 574 12.50 -60.95 -16.84
CA LEU A 574 12.26 -62.00 -17.86
C LEU A 574 10.83 -62.60 -17.65
N VAL A 575 10.08 -62.83 -18.74
CA VAL A 575 9.12 -63.94 -18.99
C VAL A 575 7.81 -64.12 -18.15
N ALA A 576 6.71 -64.37 -18.91
CA ALA A 576 5.42 -65.01 -18.57
C ALA A 576 4.42 -64.29 -17.63
N GLY A 577 3.10 -64.46 -17.77
CA GLY A 577 2.35 -65.16 -18.84
C GLY A 577 0.84 -65.36 -18.55
N ASN A 578 0.10 -65.77 -19.60
CA ASN A 578 -1.31 -66.25 -19.61
C ASN A 578 -2.48 -65.24 -19.48
N SER A 579 -3.37 -65.31 -20.49
CA SER A 579 -4.83 -65.02 -20.43
C SER A 579 -5.57 -66.38 -20.58
N PRO A 580 -6.93 -66.50 -20.69
CA PRO A 580 -8.06 -65.54 -20.64
C PRO A 580 -9.01 -65.94 -19.43
N PRO A 581 -10.37 -65.84 -19.39
CA PRO A 581 -11.38 -65.34 -20.34
C PRO A 581 -12.51 -64.46 -19.71
N GLN A 582 -13.67 -64.46 -20.39
CA GLN A 582 -14.90 -63.69 -20.19
C GLN A 582 -15.86 -64.22 -19.10
N THR A 583 -16.73 -63.35 -18.57
CA THR A 583 -18.19 -63.39 -18.85
C THR A 583 -18.88 -62.07 -18.47
N ASP A 584 -20.09 -61.84 -19.00
CA ASP A 584 -20.75 -60.53 -19.10
C ASP A 584 -21.66 -60.16 -17.91
N LYS A 585 -21.87 -58.85 -17.66
CA LYS A 585 -23.17 -58.17 -17.96
C LYS A 585 -23.25 -56.68 -17.56
N ASP A 586 -23.86 -55.91 -18.46
CA ASP A 586 -24.85 -54.82 -18.29
C ASP A 586 -24.77 -53.90 -17.05
N GLY A 587 -24.50 -52.59 -17.24
CA GLY A 587 -24.52 -51.61 -16.13
C GLY A 587 -24.29 -50.11 -16.44
N VAL A 588 -24.47 -49.67 -17.69
CA VAL A 588 -24.31 -48.30 -18.25
C VAL A 588 -24.07 -47.12 -17.27
N THR A 589 -22.85 -46.59 -17.22
CA THR A 589 -22.56 -45.15 -16.97
C THR A 589 -21.27 -44.69 -17.68
N PRO A 590 -21.38 -43.71 -18.58
CA PRO A 590 -20.35 -42.67 -18.79
C PRO A 590 -20.99 -41.27 -18.66
N SER A 591 -20.33 -40.16 -18.28
CA SER A 591 -18.90 -39.82 -18.14
C SER A 591 -18.06 -40.00 -19.40
N ALA A 592 -18.02 -38.95 -20.23
CA ALA A 592 -17.03 -38.80 -21.30
C ALA A 592 -16.64 -37.32 -21.49
N SER A 593 -15.41 -36.97 -21.09
CA SER A 593 -14.65 -35.91 -21.75
C SER A 593 -14.12 -36.43 -23.10
N GLY A 594 -14.12 -35.58 -24.12
CA GLY A 594 -13.51 -35.89 -25.43
C GLY A 594 -12.09 -35.32 -25.53
N SER A 595 -11.21 -35.99 -26.27
CA SER A 595 -9.77 -35.72 -26.34
C SER A 595 -9.30 -35.37 -27.76
N SER A 596 -7.97 -35.48 -28.00
CA SER A 596 -7.23 -35.42 -29.28
C SER A 596 -6.92 -34.04 -29.88
N ASP A 597 -5.80 -33.84 -30.57
CA ASP A 597 -4.46 -34.47 -30.49
C ASP A 597 -3.46 -33.62 -31.31
N THR A 598 -2.19 -33.52 -30.90
CA THR A 598 -1.04 -33.34 -31.83
C THR A 598 0.31 -33.55 -31.13
N ALA A 599 1.31 -34.02 -31.87
CA ALA A 599 2.65 -34.35 -31.36
C ALA A 599 3.62 -33.15 -31.38
N PRO A 600 4.68 -33.14 -30.55
CA PRO A 600 5.63 -32.03 -30.48
C PRO A 600 6.65 -32.05 -31.62
N GLY A 601 6.87 -30.89 -32.24
CA GLY A 601 8.06 -30.61 -33.05
C GLY A 601 9.16 -29.98 -32.18
N ALA A 602 10.42 -30.35 -32.40
CA ALA A 602 11.56 -29.72 -31.75
C ALA A 602 11.88 -28.36 -32.42
N ILE A 603 12.24 -27.37 -31.59
CA ILE A 603 12.80 -26.08 -31.99
C ILE A 603 13.92 -25.75 -31.00
N ASP A 604 15.05 -25.24 -31.50
CA ASP A 604 16.24 -24.93 -30.68
C ASP A 604 16.02 -23.77 -29.69
N LEU A 605 16.86 -23.74 -28.66
CA LEU A 605 16.92 -22.69 -27.64
C LEU A 605 18.23 -21.88 -27.75
N ASP A 606 18.43 -21.24 -28.91
CA ASP A 606 19.45 -20.21 -29.05
C ASP A 606 18.95 -18.88 -28.45
N MET A 607 19.55 -18.46 -27.34
CA MET A 607 19.30 -17.17 -26.70
C MET A 607 20.18 -16.07 -27.29
N ASP A 608 19.82 -15.54 -28.47
CA ASP A 608 20.47 -14.34 -29.00
C ASP A 608 20.04 -13.09 -28.23
N PHE A 609 20.82 -12.73 -27.21
CA PHE A 609 20.54 -11.63 -26.28
C PHE A 609 20.99 -10.27 -26.85
N ASN A 610 20.39 -9.83 -27.97
CA ASN A 610 20.56 -8.48 -28.53
C ASN A 610 19.35 -8.05 -29.37
N GLY A 611 18.46 -7.25 -28.78
CA GLY A 611 17.34 -6.59 -29.47
C GLY A 611 16.90 -5.35 -28.68
N ASP A 612 16.75 -4.20 -29.35
CA ASP A 612 16.50 -2.88 -28.72
C ASP A 612 14.99 -2.60 -28.51
N ASP A 613 14.22 -3.65 -28.18
CA ASP A 613 12.78 -3.58 -27.94
C ASP A 613 12.51 -3.06 -26.52
N GLN A 614 12.31 -1.75 -26.42
CA GLN A 614 11.79 -1.13 -25.19
C GLN A 614 10.30 -1.45 -25.05
N ASP A 615 9.98 -2.50 -24.27
CA ASP A 615 8.61 -2.85 -23.87
C ASP A 615 7.82 -1.60 -23.43
N GLU A 616 6.79 -1.25 -24.22
CA GLU A 616 6.01 -0.03 -23.99
C GLU A 616 5.14 -0.18 -22.74
N PHE A 617 5.63 0.35 -21.61
CA PHE A 617 4.99 0.29 -20.29
C PHE A 617 3.51 0.70 -20.36
N ASP A 618 2.60 -0.22 -20.01
CA ASP A 618 1.16 0.01 -20.13
C ASP A 618 0.62 0.96 -19.05
N TRP A 619 0.74 2.26 -19.32
CA TRP A 619 0.20 3.33 -18.47
C TRP A 619 -1.31 3.20 -18.20
N ASN A 620 -2.07 2.44 -19.00
CA ASN A 620 -3.51 2.24 -18.77
C ASN A 620 -3.79 1.40 -17.51
N ALA A 621 -2.91 0.46 -17.18
CA ALA A 621 -2.98 -0.34 -15.95
C ALA A 621 -2.75 0.54 -14.70
N LEU A 622 -1.75 1.41 -14.72
CA LEU A 622 -1.44 2.34 -13.63
C LEU A 622 -2.49 3.46 -13.49
N THR A 623 -3.01 3.96 -14.62
CA THR A 623 -3.96 5.09 -14.63
C THR A 623 -5.43 4.66 -14.50
N GLY A 624 -5.74 3.38 -14.68
CA GLY A 624 -7.09 2.82 -14.54
C GLY A 624 -8.07 3.34 -15.59
N THR A 625 -7.62 3.43 -16.84
CA THR A 625 -8.35 4.07 -17.96
C THR A 625 -7.79 3.60 -19.29
N ASN A 626 -8.65 3.39 -20.30
CA ASN A 626 -8.28 3.79 -21.66
C ASN A 626 -8.22 5.33 -21.66
N ILE A 627 -7.09 5.91 -21.27
CA ILE A 627 -6.77 7.28 -21.70
C ILE A 627 -6.18 7.07 -23.09
N ASP A 628 -7.06 7.16 -24.09
CA ASP A 628 -6.64 7.65 -25.40
C ASP A 628 -6.05 9.04 -25.13
N PHE A 629 -4.72 9.09 -25.09
CA PHE A 629 -3.95 10.25 -24.67
C PHE A 629 -3.91 11.32 -25.78
N ASP A 630 -4.55 11.07 -26.93
CA ASP A 630 -4.79 12.06 -27.98
C ASP A 630 -6.22 12.60 -27.88
N GLN A 631 -7.22 11.75 -27.61
CA GLN A 631 -8.56 12.20 -27.20
C GLN A 631 -8.51 13.04 -25.91
N TRP A 632 -7.60 12.74 -24.98
CA TRP A 632 -7.37 13.50 -23.75
C TRP A 632 -6.61 14.83 -23.96
N LEU A 633 -5.92 14.98 -25.11
CA LEU A 633 -5.18 16.19 -25.50
C LEU A 633 -5.78 16.89 -26.73
N HIS A 634 -7.02 16.57 -27.10
CA HIS A 634 -7.82 17.37 -28.02
C HIS A 634 -8.23 18.70 -27.36
N PHE A 635 -7.25 19.61 -27.27
CA PHE A 635 -7.52 21.02 -27.12
C PHE A 635 -8.42 21.48 -28.29
N PRO A 636 -9.42 22.35 -28.06
CA PRO A 636 -10.10 23.00 -29.17
C PRO A 636 -9.05 23.69 -30.05
N PRO A 637 -9.14 23.60 -31.39
CA PRO A 637 -8.13 24.16 -32.27
C PRO A 637 -7.99 25.65 -31.99
N GLY A 638 -6.85 26.04 -31.43
CA GLY A 638 -6.58 27.44 -31.13
C GLY A 638 -6.56 28.23 -32.42
N GLU A 639 -7.30 29.34 -32.46
CA GLU A 639 -7.25 30.29 -33.57
C GLU A 639 -5.86 30.94 -33.61
N ALA A 640 -4.93 30.28 -34.29
CA ALA A 640 -3.60 30.80 -34.54
C ALA A 640 -3.73 32.03 -35.43
N GLY A 641 -3.54 33.21 -34.83
CA GLY A 641 -3.60 34.53 -35.48
C GLY A 641 -2.50 34.72 -36.53
N GLY A 642 -2.59 33.98 -37.64
CA GLY A 642 -1.68 34.03 -38.77
C GLY A 642 -2.18 35.02 -39.82
N ALA A 643 -1.88 36.30 -39.62
CA ALA A 643 -2.20 37.33 -40.60
C ALA A 643 -1.53 37.03 -41.96
N LYS A 644 -2.34 36.86 -43.01
CA LYS A 644 -1.89 36.82 -44.41
C LYS A 644 -2.76 37.74 -45.25
N ASN A 645 -2.17 38.85 -45.69
CA ASN A 645 -2.74 39.67 -46.75
C ASN A 645 -2.65 38.90 -48.08
N THR A 646 -3.79 38.68 -48.73
CA THR A 646 -3.92 38.63 -50.19
C THR A 646 -5.22 39.32 -50.55
N ASP A 647 -5.22 40.08 -51.65
CA ASP A 647 -6.14 41.20 -51.87
C ASP A 647 -7.15 40.93 -53.00
N VAL A 648 -8.24 41.70 -53.01
CA VAL A 648 -9.23 41.89 -54.10
C VAL A 648 -9.92 40.65 -54.71
N THR A 649 -11.24 40.52 -54.46
CA THR A 649 -12.27 40.65 -55.53
C THR A 649 -13.69 40.84 -54.95
N GLU A 650 -14.38 41.87 -55.43
CA GLU A 650 -15.78 42.25 -55.17
C GLU A 650 -16.73 41.70 -56.28
N PRO A 651 -18.05 42.01 -56.30
CA PRO A 651 -19.06 41.93 -55.24
C PRO A 651 -20.38 41.26 -55.71
N THR A 652 -21.32 40.95 -54.80
CA THR A 652 -22.76 41.00 -55.14
C THR A 652 -23.67 41.18 -53.92
N PHE A 653 -24.99 41.18 -54.14
CA PHE A 653 -25.85 42.25 -53.63
C PHE A 653 -27.35 41.88 -53.79
N LEU A 654 -28.21 42.37 -52.88
CA LEU A 654 -29.65 42.01 -52.71
C LEU A 654 -29.91 40.52 -52.35
N GLY A 655 -30.95 40.15 -51.61
CA GLY A 655 -31.97 40.93 -50.89
C GLY A 655 -33.39 40.40 -51.11
N ILE A 656 -34.20 40.28 -50.04
CA ILE A 656 -35.68 40.15 -50.08
C ILE A 656 -36.25 40.41 -48.67
N LEU A 657 -37.43 41.03 -48.60
CA LEU A 657 -38.23 41.27 -47.39
C LEU A 657 -39.47 40.37 -47.40
N GLY A 658 -40.04 40.08 -46.22
CA GLY A 658 -41.33 39.40 -46.10
C GLY A 658 -41.88 39.45 -44.67
N ASP A 659 -43.08 40.00 -44.50
CA ASP A 659 -43.82 40.09 -43.24
C ASP A 659 -44.24 38.70 -42.70
N GLY A 660 -44.55 38.50 -41.42
CA GLY A 660 -44.61 39.45 -40.29
C GLY A 660 -45.92 39.33 -39.50
N THR A 661 -45.86 39.28 -38.17
CA THR A 661 -47.03 39.49 -37.28
C THR A 661 -46.59 39.72 -35.82
N MET A 662 -47.30 40.59 -35.10
CA MET A 662 -47.09 40.83 -33.66
C MET A 662 -48.10 40.05 -32.81
N ALA A 663 -47.67 39.62 -31.62
CA ALA A 663 -48.53 39.44 -30.44
C ALA A 663 -47.72 39.81 -29.18
N GLN A 664 -48.36 40.50 -28.23
CA GLN A 664 -47.72 40.99 -27.00
C GLN A 664 -48.00 40.08 -25.78
N PRO A 665 -47.20 40.18 -24.70
CA PRO A 665 -47.35 39.33 -23.51
C PRO A 665 -48.47 39.80 -22.58
N VAL A 666 -48.92 38.89 -21.70
CA VAL A 666 -49.78 39.19 -20.55
C VAL A 666 -49.13 38.62 -19.29
N GLN A 667 -49.12 39.39 -18.20
CA GLN A 667 -48.70 38.95 -16.87
C GLN A 667 -49.92 38.48 -16.06
N SER A 668 -49.70 37.48 -15.20
CA SER A 668 -50.54 37.16 -14.03
C SER A 668 -49.69 36.45 -12.99
#